data_AF-A0A7K2WP18-F1
#
_entry.id   AF-A0A7K2WP18-F1
#
_cell.length_a   1.000
_cell.length_b   1.000
_cell.length_c   1.000
_cell.angle_alpha   90.00
_cell.angle_beta   90.00
_cell.angle_gamma   90.00
#
_symmetry.space_group_name_H-M   'P 1'
#
loop_
_entity.id
_entity.type
_entity.pdbx_description
1 polymer ?
#
loop_
_entity_poly.entity_id
_entity_poly.type
_entity_poly.pdbx_seq_one_letter_code
_entity_poly.pdbx_strand_id
1 'polypeptide(L)'
;EEAPEAFAGVREVWAGGDVVPPEAVRRIHEHCPDTTVVNGYGPTETTTFATTHRVHRPLDHAGAIPIGEPLDNHRLYVLDRALQLVAPGAPGELYIAGTGLAQGYLNRPALTAERFTADPYGPAGSRMYRTGDLARWNHHGSLEYLGRADQQVKLRGFRIELGEIESALTALQVVGQATVSVREDRPGDKRLVAYLVAADGVTIDTEAVHREISASLPEYMVPSAFLVLDEIPLTTNGKIDRRALPAPRHQGDTDGRTPRTPAEEVLCGLFAATLGLPSVTIDDHFFRRGGHSLLATRLISRIRAVWDTGITIRDLFQYATVAQLAERIAAEGSGQRRPALLSGERPELIPLSSAQQRLWFLDQMEGSSATYNIPLALRLTGPLDPEALRLAFTDLTARHETLRTVFPTREGTPHQHILPATAAGLPLVPATEESLPALLAAEAGRTFDLAAELPYRASLLRLGAEEHVLSLVVHHIASDGWSNGPLFQDLATSYAARAEGLAPEWEPLPVQYADYTLWQQRLLENDEERQLDHWRETLADLPEEATLPTDHARPATPSNQGRTHVVHCPAALHSGLMSLAQDTSSTLFMVAQAAVATLLSRSGAGHDIPLGSPVAGRTDQKLDSLIGFFVNTLVLRTDVTGNPTFRDLLSRVRDTDLAAWAHQDLPFDRLVEALNPERTTARHPLFQVMLTVGDTSNEAPRLAGLESEFAFPPVSVAKFDLTFAFAERRTADGAPDGLDILIEYATDLYDPRT
;
A
#
# COMPACT_ATOMS: atom_id res chain seq x y z
N GLU A 1 15.73 -14.47 -18.76
CA GLU A 1 14.31 -14.56 -19.19
C GLU A 1 13.68 -13.20 -19.39
N GLU A 2 13.91 -12.24 -18.49
CA GLU A 2 13.30 -10.90 -18.56
C GLU A 2 14.10 -9.86 -19.38
N ALA A 3 15.42 -10.03 -19.53
CA ALA A 3 16.30 -9.12 -20.29
C ALA A 3 17.40 -9.90 -21.06
N PRO A 4 17.05 -10.68 -22.10
CA PRO A 4 18.01 -11.50 -22.84
C PRO A 4 19.14 -10.68 -23.52
N GLU A 5 18.88 -9.42 -23.86
CA GLU A 5 19.84 -8.46 -24.42
C GLU A 5 21.02 -8.15 -23.50
N ALA A 6 20.88 -8.36 -22.18
CA ALA A 6 21.98 -8.17 -21.23
C ALA A 6 23.17 -9.10 -21.48
N PHE A 7 22.98 -10.18 -22.25
CA PHE A 7 24.03 -11.11 -22.64
C PHE A 7 24.76 -10.70 -23.93
N ALA A 8 24.43 -9.54 -24.53
CA ALA A 8 25.10 -9.05 -25.72
C ALA A 8 26.62 -8.90 -25.49
N GLY A 9 27.41 -9.48 -26.40
CA GLY A 9 28.88 -9.50 -26.30
C GLY A 9 29.46 -10.62 -25.43
N VAL A 10 28.64 -11.41 -24.74
CA VAL A 10 29.08 -12.61 -23.99
C VAL A 10 29.27 -13.79 -24.95
N ARG A 11 30.44 -14.43 -24.91
CA ARG A 11 30.74 -15.61 -25.77
C ARG A 11 30.03 -16.88 -25.33
N GLU A 12 30.04 -17.16 -24.03
CA GLU A 12 29.39 -18.35 -23.46
C GLU A 12 28.60 -18.00 -22.19
N VAL A 13 27.40 -18.56 -22.08
CA VAL A 13 26.55 -18.47 -20.89
C VAL A 13 26.40 -19.87 -20.32
N TRP A 14 26.98 -20.09 -19.14
CA TRP A 14 26.85 -21.34 -18.41
C TRP A 14 25.67 -21.24 -17.43
N ALA A 15 24.65 -22.06 -17.66
CA ALA A 15 23.46 -22.17 -16.82
C ALA A 15 23.43 -23.53 -16.14
N GLY A 16 22.94 -23.59 -14.90
CA GLY A 16 22.88 -24.84 -14.14
C GLY A 16 22.28 -24.63 -12.76
N GLY A 17 22.23 -25.68 -11.96
CA GLY A 17 21.65 -25.66 -10.61
C GLY A 17 20.17 -26.07 -10.59
N ASP A 18 19.37 -25.66 -11.58
CA ASP A 18 17.98 -26.12 -11.80
C ASP A 18 17.76 -26.55 -13.27
N VAL A 19 16.57 -27.07 -13.59
CA VAL A 19 16.20 -27.43 -14.96
C VAL A 19 16.23 -26.18 -15.84
N VAL A 20 17.13 -26.14 -16.82
CA VAL A 20 17.23 -25.03 -17.76
C VAL A 20 16.04 -25.06 -18.72
N PRO A 21 15.18 -24.02 -18.73
CA PRO A 21 13.99 -24.01 -19.56
C PRO A 21 14.35 -23.77 -21.03
N PRO A 22 13.85 -24.60 -21.98
CA PRO A 22 14.08 -24.41 -23.41
C PRO A 22 13.75 -23.01 -23.93
N GLU A 23 12.70 -22.38 -23.40
CA GLU A 23 12.25 -21.05 -23.81
C GLU A 23 13.25 -19.93 -23.44
N ALA A 24 13.93 -20.04 -22.30
CA ALA A 24 14.97 -19.08 -21.94
C ALA A 24 16.15 -19.16 -22.92
N VAL A 25 16.53 -20.37 -23.31
CA VAL A 25 17.61 -20.58 -24.28
C VAL A 25 17.23 -20.07 -25.65
N ARG A 26 15.98 -20.28 -26.11
CA ARG A 26 15.48 -19.68 -27.37
C ARG A 26 15.60 -18.17 -27.36
N ARG A 27 15.13 -17.51 -26.28
CA ARG A 27 15.21 -16.05 -26.13
C ARG A 27 16.64 -15.53 -26.20
N ILE A 28 17.60 -16.21 -25.53
CA ILE A 28 19.03 -15.84 -25.63
C ILE A 28 19.53 -16.03 -27.06
N HIS A 29 19.20 -17.14 -27.71
CA HIS A 29 19.65 -17.40 -29.08
C HIS A 29 19.09 -16.41 -30.11
N GLU A 30 17.87 -15.91 -29.89
CA GLU A 30 17.22 -14.89 -30.71
C GLU A 30 17.86 -13.50 -30.54
N HIS A 31 18.15 -13.09 -29.30
CA HIS A 31 18.67 -11.73 -29.02
C HIS A 31 20.20 -11.65 -29.09
N CYS A 32 20.89 -12.76 -28.84
CA CYS A 32 22.36 -12.85 -28.82
C CYS A 32 22.81 -14.02 -29.71
N PRO A 33 22.86 -13.82 -31.05
CA PRO A 33 23.07 -14.91 -31.99
C PRO A 33 24.46 -15.56 -31.93
N ASP A 34 25.46 -14.84 -31.43
CA ASP A 34 26.84 -15.33 -31.31
C ASP A 34 27.14 -15.98 -29.95
N THR A 35 26.18 -15.96 -29.01
CA THR A 35 26.34 -16.53 -27.67
C THR A 35 26.02 -18.01 -27.68
N THR A 36 26.93 -18.81 -27.10
CA THR A 36 26.72 -20.25 -26.85
C THR A 36 26.16 -20.46 -25.45
N VAL A 37 25.06 -21.21 -25.33
CA VAL A 37 24.52 -21.61 -24.01
C VAL A 37 25.02 -23.00 -23.64
N VAL A 38 25.52 -23.15 -22.42
CA VAL A 38 26.01 -24.41 -21.87
C VAL A 38 25.15 -24.77 -20.65
N ASN A 39 24.50 -25.93 -20.68
CA ASN A 39 23.80 -26.47 -19.52
C ASN A 39 24.78 -27.32 -18.70
N GLY A 40 25.09 -26.88 -17.49
CA GLY A 40 25.95 -27.57 -16.54
C GLY A 40 25.14 -28.25 -15.45
N TYR A 41 25.53 -29.47 -15.08
CA TYR A 41 24.93 -30.21 -13.98
C TYR A 41 25.99 -30.81 -13.09
N GLY A 42 25.80 -30.65 -11.78
CA GLY A 42 26.61 -31.28 -10.75
C GLY A 42 26.08 -30.87 -9.39
N PRO A 43 26.00 -31.80 -8.43
CA PRO A 43 25.77 -31.45 -7.04
C PRO A 43 27.06 -30.89 -6.41
N THR A 44 26.94 -30.17 -5.28
CA THR A 44 28.08 -29.58 -4.56
C THR A 44 29.13 -30.63 -4.17
N GLU A 45 28.68 -31.84 -3.87
CA GLU A 45 29.49 -32.99 -3.49
C GLU A 45 30.41 -33.50 -4.60
N THR A 46 30.19 -33.06 -5.84
CA THR A 46 31.04 -33.37 -7.00
C THR A 46 31.76 -32.15 -7.54
N THR A 47 31.88 -31.08 -6.74
CA THR A 47 32.61 -29.85 -7.09
C THR A 47 32.02 -29.14 -8.31
N THR A 48 30.98 -28.34 -8.07
CA THR A 48 30.26 -27.49 -9.04
C THR A 48 29.54 -28.23 -10.16
N PHE A 49 30.26 -28.70 -11.18
CA PHE A 49 29.68 -29.42 -12.32
C PHE A 49 30.41 -30.74 -12.53
N ALA A 50 29.64 -31.78 -12.82
CA ALA A 50 30.13 -33.09 -13.22
C ALA A 50 29.83 -33.39 -14.70
N THR A 51 28.83 -32.73 -15.27
CA THR A 51 28.40 -32.93 -16.66
C THR A 51 28.10 -31.59 -17.33
N THR A 52 28.25 -31.54 -18.65
CA THR A 52 27.89 -30.37 -19.45
C THR A 52 27.24 -30.76 -20.77
N HIS A 53 26.33 -29.91 -21.22
CA HIS A 53 25.72 -29.99 -22.54
C HIS A 53 25.83 -28.63 -23.23
N ARG A 54 26.62 -28.54 -24.31
CA ARG A 54 26.59 -27.38 -25.19
C ARG A 54 25.32 -27.42 -26.02
N VAL A 55 24.49 -26.39 -25.88
CA VAL A 55 23.20 -26.33 -26.56
C VAL A 55 23.42 -25.84 -27.99
N HIS A 56 23.22 -26.72 -28.96
CA HIS A 56 23.38 -26.41 -30.39
C HIS A 56 22.14 -25.73 -30.99
N ARG A 57 22.34 -25.04 -32.11
CA ARG A 57 21.28 -24.45 -32.94
C ARG A 57 21.05 -25.33 -34.18
N PRO A 58 19.79 -25.53 -34.64
CA PRO A 58 18.55 -25.13 -33.99
C PRO A 58 18.26 -25.91 -32.70
N LEU A 59 17.44 -25.36 -31.82
CA LEU A 59 17.06 -26.02 -30.57
C LEU A 59 16.00 -27.11 -30.86
N ASP A 60 16.45 -28.32 -31.20
CA ASP A 60 15.56 -29.45 -31.57
C ASP A 60 14.92 -30.18 -30.36
N HIS A 61 14.90 -29.56 -29.18
CA HIS A 61 14.37 -30.19 -27.96
C HIS A 61 12.96 -29.69 -27.63
N ALA A 62 11.98 -30.58 -27.75
CA ALA A 62 10.60 -30.35 -27.31
C ALA A 62 10.42 -30.55 -25.79
N GLY A 63 11.38 -31.20 -25.11
CA GLY A 63 11.40 -31.48 -23.67
C GLY A 63 12.54 -30.80 -22.91
N ALA A 64 12.87 -31.29 -21.71
CA ALA A 64 13.96 -30.76 -20.89
C ALA A 64 15.32 -30.88 -21.60
N ILE A 65 16.16 -29.84 -21.49
CA ILE A 65 17.51 -29.83 -22.06
C ILE A 65 18.36 -30.90 -21.34
N PRO A 66 19.07 -31.78 -22.06
CA PRO A 66 19.93 -32.78 -21.46
C PRO A 66 21.00 -32.15 -20.56
N ILE A 67 21.40 -32.89 -19.53
CA ILE A 67 22.54 -32.52 -18.67
C ILE A 67 23.89 -32.93 -19.28
N GLY A 68 23.86 -33.72 -20.36
CA GLY A 68 24.98 -33.87 -21.28
C GLY A 68 25.95 -34.99 -20.93
N GLU A 69 27.22 -34.73 -21.20
CA GLU A 69 28.31 -35.69 -21.08
C GLU A 69 29.19 -35.36 -19.85
N PRO A 70 29.90 -36.35 -19.28
CA PRO A 70 30.81 -36.11 -18.18
C PRO A 70 31.91 -35.12 -18.53
N LEU A 71 32.27 -34.28 -17.56
CA LEU A 71 33.50 -33.50 -17.59
C LEU A 71 34.73 -34.39 -17.41
N ASP A 72 35.91 -33.84 -17.69
CA ASP A 72 37.18 -34.54 -17.52
C ASP A 72 37.28 -35.21 -16.15
N ASN A 73 37.75 -36.46 -16.15
CA ASN A 73 37.96 -37.29 -14.96
C ASN A 73 36.69 -37.57 -14.13
N HIS A 74 35.49 -37.32 -14.67
CA HIS A 74 34.23 -37.80 -14.12
C HIS A 74 33.78 -39.08 -14.83
N ARG A 75 33.16 -39.98 -14.07
CA ARG A 75 32.44 -41.14 -14.58
C ARG A 75 31.01 -41.07 -14.08
N LEU A 76 30.06 -41.38 -14.96
CA LEU A 76 28.64 -41.36 -14.66
C LEU A 76 28.09 -42.77 -14.80
N TYR A 77 27.35 -43.21 -13.80
CA TYR A 77 26.66 -44.49 -13.84
C TYR A 77 25.16 -44.24 -13.60
N VAL A 78 24.33 -44.83 -14.44
CA VAL A 78 22.88 -44.89 -14.21
C VAL A 78 22.61 -46.29 -13.70
N LEU A 79 22.25 -46.40 -12.41
CA LEU A 79 22.19 -47.66 -11.69
C LEU A 79 20.76 -47.96 -11.22
N ASP A 80 20.44 -49.24 -11.12
CA ASP A 80 19.24 -49.70 -10.42
C ASP A 80 19.47 -49.80 -8.90
N ARG A 81 18.44 -50.26 -8.18
CA ARG A 81 18.49 -50.42 -6.71
C ARG A 81 19.48 -51.46 -6.22
N ALA A 82 19.95 -52.35 -7.10
CA ALA A 82 20.96 -53.38 -6.80
C ALA A 82 22.38 -52.92 -7.18
N LEU A 83 22.55 -51.62 -7.49
CA LEU A 83 23.79 -51.04 -8.00
C LEU A 83 24.27 -51.76 -9.26
N GLN A 84 23.35 -52.13 -10.17
CA GLN A 84 23.67 -52.66 -11.49
C GLN A 84 23.43 -51.60 -12.56
N LEU A 85 24.28 -51.58 -13.60
CA LEU A 85 24.11 -50.69 -14.75
C LEU A 85 22.80 -51.00 -15.48
N VAL A 86 22.00 -49.97 -15.73
CA VAL A 86 20.80 -50.10 -16.56
C VAL A 86 21.15 -49.95 -18.05
N ALA A 87 20.32 -50.53 -18.93
CA ALA A 87 20.49 -50.38 -20.37
C ALA A 87 20.27 -48.92 -20.82
N PRO A 88 20.93 -48.45 -21.90
CA PRO A 88 20.62 -47.15 -22.51
C PRO A 88 19.11 -47.03 -22.80
N GLY A 89 18.51 -45.89 -22.48
CA GLY A 89 17.06 -45.70 -22.59
C GLY A 89 16.24 -46.10 -21.35
N ALA A 90 16.82 -46.81 -20.37
CA ALA A 90 16.14 -47.11 -19.10
C ALA A 90 16.45 -46.04 -18.04
N PRO A 91 15.44 -45.60 -17.25
CA PRO A 91 15.68 -44.71 -16.12
C PRO A 91 16.36 -45.46 -14.97
N GLY A 92 17.27 -44.79 -14.28
CA GLY A 92 17.90 -45.27 -13.04
C GLY A 92 18.40 -44.10 -12.19
N GLU A 93 18.95 -44.41 -11.02
CA GLU A 93 19.54 -43.40 -10.15
C GLU A 93 20.95 -43.04 -10.65
N LEU A 94 21.26 -41.75 -10.67
CA LEU A 94 22.55 -41.25 -11.13
C LEU A 94 23.60 -41.35 -10.01
N TYR A 95 24.74 -41.93 -10.35
CA TYR A 95 25.93 -42.00 -9.53
C TYR A 95 27.09 -41.33 -10.26
N ILE A 96 27.86 -40.53 -9.53
CA ILE A 96 29.00 -39.79 -10.08
C ILE A 96 30.27 -40.29 -9.39
N ALA A 97 31.29 -40.64 -10.15
CA ALA A 97 32.59 -41.05 -9.64
C ALA A 97 33.71 -40.22 -10.29
N GLY A 98 34.91 -40.30 -9.71
CA GLY A 98 36.10 -39.64 -10.27
C GLY A 98 36.70 -38.58 -9.34
N THR A 99 37.54 -37.72 -9.91
CA THR A 99 38.34 -36.77 -9.12
C THR A 99 37.56 -35.57 -8.59
N GLY A 100 36.37 -35.29 -9.13
CA GLY A 100 35.52 -34.20 -8.65
C GLY A 100 34.82 -34.50 -7.32
N LEU A 101 34.88 -35.73 -6.81
CA LEU A 101 34.27 -36.08 -5.54
C LEU A 101 34.92 -35.35 -4.36
N ALA A 102 34.08 -34.71 -3.55
CA ALA A 102 34.49 -34.13 -2.29
C ALA A 102 34.97 -35.20 -1.29
N GLN A 103 35.60 -34.75 -0.21
CA GLN A 103 36.01 -35.64 0.88
C GLN A 103 34.80 -36.29 1.56
N GLY A 104 33.74 -35.50 1.80
CA GLY A 104 32.50 -35.89 2.47
C GLY A 104 31.82 -34.68 3.12
N TYR A 105 30.84 -34.96 3.98
CA TYR A 105 30.15 -33.93 4.78
C TYR A 105 30.88 -33.68 6.10
N LEU A 106 31.13 -32.41 6.42
CA LEU A 106 31.83 -32.01 7.65
C LEU A 106 31.07 -32.50 8.89
N ASN A 107 31.75 -33.22 9.79
CA ASN A 107 31.20 -33.78 11.03
C ASN A 107 29.98 -34.71 10.84
N ARG A 108 29.77 -35.26 9.64
CA ARG A 108 28.66 -36.17 9.33
C ARG A 108 29.18 -37.46 8.68
N PRO A 109 29.94 -38.31 9.40
CA PRO A 109 30.56 -39.51 8.82
C PRO A 109 29.54 -40.55 8.37
N ALA A 110 28.41 -40.70 9.08
CA ALA A 110 27.34 -41.63 8.71
C ALA A 110 26.71 -41.25 7.36
N LEU A 111 26.30 -39.99 7.20
CA LEU A 111 25.75 -39.48 5.94
C LEU A 111 26.77 -39.53 4.80
N THR A 112 28.04 -39.27 5.11
CA THR A 112 29.13 -39.41 4.14
C THR A 112 29.24 -40.85 3.64
N ALA A 113 29.21 -41.85 4.52
CA ALA A 113 29.26 -43.26 4.13
C ALA A 113 28.01 -43.71 3.36
N GLU A 114 26.84 -43.13 3.67
CA GLU A 114 25.59 -43.40 2.96
C GLU A 114 25.61 -42.89 1.51
N ARG A 115 26.18 -41.69 1.28
CA ARG A 115 26.16 -41.03 -0.04
C ARG A 115 27.42 -41.27 -0.86
N PHE A 116 28.60 -41.29 -0.26
CA PHE A 116 29.90 -41.55 -0.90
C PHE A 116 30.26 -43.05 -0.79
N THR A 117 29.51 -43.86 -1.53
CA THR A 117 29.62 -45.33 -1.55
C THR A 117 30.85 -45.83 -2.30
N ALA A 118 31.21 -47.10 -2.13
CA ALA A 118 32.27 -47.74 -2.91
C ALA A 118 31.88 -47.85 -4.39
N ASP A 119 32.81 -47.57 -5.31
CA ASP A 119 32.57 -47.67 -6.76
C ASP A 119 32.98 -49.07 -7.27
N PRO A 120 32.02 -49.94 -7.63
CA PRO A 120 32.32 -51.29 -8.13
C PRO A 120 32.79 -51.31 -9.59
N TYR A 121 32.69 -50.18 -10.30
CA TYR A 121 33.03 -50.05 -11.73
C TYR A 121 34.36 -49.32 -11.96
N GLY A 122 34.90 -48.69 -10.91
CA GLY A 122 36.16 -47.95 -10.94
C GLY A 122 37.38 -48.76 -10.47
N PRO A 123 38.55 -48.09 -10.38
CA PRO A 123 39.76 -48.69 -9.81
C PRO A 123 39.56 -49.13 -8.36
N ALA A 124 40.36 -50.11 -7.90
CA ALA A 124 40.29 -50.59 -6.53
C ALA A 124 40.40 -49.44 -5.50
N GLY A 125 39.41 -49.35 -4.60
CA GLY A 125 39.34 -48.30 -3.58
C GLY A 125 38.69 -46.99 -4.02
N SER A 126 38.22 -46.87 -5.26
CA SER A 126 37.47 -45.68 -5.68
C SER A 126 36.07 -45.60 -5.06
N ARG A 127 35.53 -44.38 -5.03
CA ARG A 127 34.19 -44.05 -4.50
C ARG A 127 33.30 -43.47 -5.59
N MET A 128 31.99 -43.61 -5.41
CA MET A 128 30.96 -42.95 -6.20
C MET A 128 29.97 -42.25 -5.26
N TYR A 129 29.51 -41.07 -5.68
CA TYR A 129 28.49 -40.28 -5.00
C TYR A 129 27.10 -40.60 -5.55
N ARG A 130 26.20 -41.00 -4.67
CA ARG A 130 24.78 -41.24 -4.94
C ARG A 130 24.04 -39.90 -4.99
N THR A 131 23.60 -39.44 -6.16
CA THR A 131 23.06 -38.08 -6.28
C THR A 131 21.62 -37.95 -5.78
N GLY A 132 20.85 -39.04 -5.78
CA GLY A 132 19.41 -39.03 -5.51
C GLY A 132 18.57 -38.50 -6.69
N ASP A 133 19.16 -38.38 -7.87
CA ASP A 133 18.50 -37.92 -9.10
C ASP A 133 18.23 -39.10 -10.02
N LEU A 134 17.08 -39.08 -10.69
CA LEU A 134 16.74 -40.02 -11.75
C LEU A 134 17.26 -39.48 -13.08
N ALA A 135 17.98 -40.32 -13.80
CA ALA A 135 18.54 -39.98 -15.10
C ALA A 135 18.43 -41.14 -16.07
N ARG A 136 18.67 -40.85 -17.35
CA ARG A 136 18.69 -41.85 -18.41
C ARG A 136 19.65 -41.43 -19.53
N TRP A 137 20.38 -42.38 -20.08
CA TRP A 137 21.13 -42.18 -21.32
C TRP A 137 20.19 -42.19 -22.52
N ASN A 138 20.24 -41.14 -23.33
CA ASN A 138 19.53 -41.09 -24.59
C ASN A 138 20.32 -41.79 -25.71
N HIS A 139 19.69 -41.94 -26.87
CA HIS A 139 20.28 -42.63 -28.02
C HIS A 139 21.48 -41.91 -28.66
N HIS A 140 21.74 -40.66 -28.28
CA HIS A 140 22.88 -39.87 -28.72
C HIS A 140 24.05 -39.91 -27.72
N GLY A 141 23.96 -40.72 -26.65
CA GLY A 141 25.02 -40.80 -25.64
C GLY A 141 25.03 -39.61 -24.68
N SER A 142 23.95 -38.82 -24.62
CA SER A 142 23.79 -37.70 -23.70
C SER A 142 22.85 -38.08 -22.55
N LEU A 143 23.13 -37.56 -21.35
CA LEU A 143 22.36 -37.87 -20.15
C LEU A 143 21.18 -36.90 -20.00
N GLU A 144 19.98 -37.47 -19.81
CA GLU A 144 18.74 -36.75 -19.54
C GLU A 144 18.41 -36.80 -18.05
N TYR A 145 18.04 -35.66 -17.47
CA TYR A 145 17.53 -35.56 -16.11
C TYR A 145 16.02 -35.79 -16.10
N LEU A 146 15.54 -36.68 -15.23
CA LEU A 146 14.14 -37.09 -15.14
C LEU A 146 13.45 -36.63 -13.85
N GLY A 147 14.16 -35.90 -12.99
CA GLY A 147 13.66 -35.50 -11.67
C GLY A 147 14.40 -36.19 -10.54
N ARG A 148 13.82 -36.14 -9.35
CA ARG A 148 14.42 -36.65 -8.12
C ARG A 148 13.82 -37.99 -7.70
N ALA A 149 14.65 -38.85 -7.12
CA ALA A 149 14.22 -40.09 -6.50
C ALA A 149 13.74 -39.89 -5.05
N ASP A 150 14.15 -38.80 -4.39
CA ASP A 150 13.84 -38.45 -3.00
C ASP A 150 12.92 -37.22 -2.87
N GLN A 151 12.71 -36.71 -1.65
CA GLN A 151 11.83 -35.58 -1.36
C GLN A 151 12.53 -34.20 -1.41
N GLN A 152 13.79 -34.15 -1.82
CA GLN A 152 14.53 -32.88 -1.96
C GLN A 152 13.93 -32.06 -3.10
N VAL A 153 13.82 -30.76 -2.90
CA VAL A 153 13.33 -29.84 -3.93
C VAL A 153 14.42 -28.88 -4.34
N LYS A 154 14.45 -28.55 -5.64
CA LYS A 154 15.24 -27.44 -6.15
C LYS A 154 14.34 -26.22 -6.22
N LEU A 155 14.73 -25.17 -5.50
CA LEU A 155 14.02 -23.91 -5.48
C LEU A 155 15.03 -22.78 -5.62
N ARG A 156 14.95 -22.03 -6.72
CA ARG A 156 15.76 -20.82 -6.95
C ARG A 156 17.27 -21.07 -6.84
N GLY A 157 17.72 -22.21 -7.37
CA GLY A 157 19.13 -22.62 -7.33
C GLY A 157 19.59 -23.26 -6.02
N PHE A 158 18.73 -23.34 -4.99
CA PHE A 158 19.03 -24.02 -3.73
C PHE A 158 18.45 -25.44 -3.72
N ARG A 159 19.24 -26.37 -3.20
CA ARG A 159 18.82 -27.73 -2.90
C ARG A 159 18.29 -27.73 -1.46
N ILE A 160 16.98 -27.84 -1.32
CA ILE A 160 16.28 -27.70 -0.03
C ILE A 160 15.75 -29.05 0.41
N GLU A 161 16.06 -29.39 1.66
CA GLU A 161 15.48 -30.52 2.37
C GLU A 161 14.20 -30.07 3.08
N LEU A 162 13.03 -30.41 2.55
CA LEU A 162 11.75 -30.01 3.15
C LEU A 162 11.61 -30.51 4.59
N GLY A 163 12.13 -31.71 4.88
CA GLY A 163 12.11 -32.29 6.21
C GLY A 163 12.93 -31.51 7.25
N GLU A 164 13.94 -30.75 6.83
CA GLU A 164 14.70 -29.86 7.73
C GLU A 164 13.83 -28.69 8.20
N ILE A 165 13.04 -28.13 7.29
CA ILE A 165 12.08 -27.06 7.59
C ILE A 165 10.94 -27.60 8.46
N GLU A 166 10.39 -28.77 8.11
CA GLU A 166 9.36 -29.45 8.91
C GLU A 166 9.86 -29.72 10.35
N SER A 167 11.10 -30.19 10.49
CA SER A 167 11.70 -30.42 11.80
C SER A 167 11.85 -29.14 12.61
N ALA A 168 12.32 -28.05 11.98
CA ALA A 168 12.43 -26.75 12.63
C ALA A 168 11.05 -26.21 13.07
N LEU A 169 10.02 -26.39 12.25
CA LEU A 169 8.64 -26.00 12.58
C LEU A 169 8.08 -26.79 13.77
N THR A 170 8.24 -28.11 13.76
CA THR A 170 7.79 -28.98 14.86
C THR A 170 8.60 -28.84 16.15
N ALA A 171 9.76 -28.16 16.12
CA ALA A 171 10.50 -27.83 17.33
C ALA A 171 9.86 -26.69 18.15
N LEU A 172 8.96 -25.90 17.53
CA LEU A 172 8.20 -24.86 18.21
C LEU A 172 7.07 -25.49 19.02
N GLN A 173 6.96 -25.16 20.31
CA GLN A 173 5.98 -25.78 21.21
C GLN A 173 4.52 -25.59 20.79
N VAL A 174 4.24 -24.55 20.00
CA VAL A 174 2.89 -24.23 19.50
C VAL A 174 2.47 -25.11 18.30
N VAL A 175 3.41 -25.80 17.64
CA VAL A 175 3.17 -26.60 16.44
C VAL A 175 3.17 -28.08 16.78
N GLY A 176 2.02 -28.75 16.63
CA GLY A 176 1.86 -30.19 16.84
C GLY A 176 2.29 -31.03 15.63
N GLN A 177 1.98 -30.58 14.41
CA GLN A 177 2.43 -31.20 13.16
C GLN A 177 2.75 -30.13 12.13
N ALA A 178 3.73 -30.40 11.27
CA ALA A 178 4.04 -29.55 10.13
C ALA A 178 4.30 -30.39 8.87
N THR A 179 3.84 -29.90 7.72
CA THR A 179 4.36 -30.33 6.42
C THR A 179 4.69 -29.14 5.55
N VAL A 180 5.74 -29.24 4.76
CA VAL A 180 6.18 -28.19 3.84
C VAL A 180 6.07 -28.70 2.41
N SER A 181 5.58 -27.84 1.53
CA SER A 181 5.44 -28.16 0.11
C SER A 181 5.91 -27.00 -0.76
N VAL A 182 6.49 -27.34 -1.91
CA VAL A 182 6.70 -26.37 -2.99
C VAL A 182 5.43 -26.29 -3.80
N ARG A 183 4.84 -25.10 -3.85
CA ARG A 183 3.71 -24.79 -4.72
C ARG A 183 4.15 -23.94 -5.89
N GLU A 184 3.46 -24.11 -7.01
CA GLU A 184 3.53 -23.29 -8.20
C GLU A 184 2.11 -22.94 -8.61
N ASP A 185 1.53 -21.93 -7.95
CA ASP A 185 0.14 -21.52 -8.21
C ASP A 185 0.07 -20.59 -9.46
N ARG A 186 1.19 -19.98 -9.84
CA ARG A 186 1.39 -19.24 -11.11
C ARG A 186 2.58 -19.87 -11.86
N PRO A 187 2.53 -20.08 -13.18
CA PRO A 187 3.63 -20.67 -13.94
C PRO A 187 4.95 -19.91 -13.71
N GLY A 188 6.01 -20.62 -13.34
CA GLY A 188 7.33 -20.07 -13.06
C GLY A 188 7.53 -19.54 -11.63
N ASP A 189 6.47 -19.33 -10.84
CA ASP A 189 6.56 -18.84 -9.46
C ASP A 189 6.44 -19.98 -8.44
N LYS A 190 7.56 -20.67 -8.25
CA LYS A 190 7.69 -21.70 -7.21
C LYS A 190 7.96 -21.05 -5.85
N ARG A 191 7.24 -21.49 -4.82
CA ARG A 191 7.36 -21.00 -3.44
C ARG A 191 7.16 -22.10 -2.38
N LEU A 192 7.83 -21.95 -1.24
CA LEU A 192 7.62 -22.82 -0.07
C LEU A 192 6.37 -22.38 0.68
N VAL A 193 5.52 -23.34 1.03
CA VAL A 193 4.33 -23.17 1.86
C VAL A 193 4.38 -24.20 2.99
N ALA A 194 4.22 -23.73 4.23
CA ALA A 194 4.11 -24.56 5.41
C ALA A 194 2.65 -24.73 5.82
N TYR A 195 2.27 -25.95 6.16
CA TYR A 195 0.96 -26.32 6.69
C TYR A 195 1.16 -26.83 8.10
N LEU A 196 0.48 -26.20 9.05
CA LEU A 196 0.68 -26.39 10.48
C LEU A 196 -0.61 -26.90 11.11
N VAL A 197 -0.48 -27.82 12.05
CA VAL A 197 -1.56 -28.20 12.97
C VAL A 197 -1.11 -27.79 14.37
N ALA A 198 -1.99 -27.11 15.10
CA ALA A 198 -1.68 -26.63 16.44
C ALA A 198 -1.46 -27.79 17.43
N ALA A 199 -0.61 -27.56 18.42
CA ALA A 199 -0.55 -28.45 19.59
C ALA A 199 -1.86 -28.35 20.41
N ASP A 200 -2.21 -29.42 21.13
CA ASP A 200 -3.48 -29.51 21.86
C ASP A 200 -3.74 -28.29 22.77
N GLY A 201 -4.86 -27.60 22.54
CA GLY A 201 -5.32 -26.47 23.36
C GLY A 201 -4.61 -25.14 23.11
N VAL A 202 -3.81 -25.01 22.04
CA VAL A 202 -3.06 -23.80 21.68
C VAL A 202 -3.50 -23.28 20.32
N THR A 203 -3.50 -21.96 20.13
CA THR A 203 -3.70 -21.32 18.82
C THR A 203 -2.36 -20.89 18.23
N ILE A 204 -2.12 -21.19 16.95
CA ILE A 204 -0.90 -20.77 16.26
C ILE A 204 -1.04 -19.32 15.81
N ASP A 205 -0.14 -18.45 16.28
CA ASP A 205 0.16 -17.17 15.64
C ASP A 205 1.23 -17.39 14.57
N THR A 206 0.84 -17.25 13.30
CA THR A 206 1.73 -17.48 12.15
C THR A 206 2.86 -16.46 12.05
N GLU A 207 2.71 -15.24 12.60
CA GLU A 207 3.77 -14.24 12.62
C GLU A 207 4.86 -14.56 13.63
N ALA A 208 4.46 -15.00 14.82
CA ALA A 208 5.39 -15.47 15.83
C ALA A 208 6.22 -16.65 15.29
N VAL A 209 5.55 -17.63 14.64
CA VAL A 209 6.21 -18.77 13.99
C VAL A 209 7.16 -18.32 12.89
N HIS A 210 6.73 -17.44 11.98
CA HIS A 210 7.58 -16.92 10.91
C HIS A 210 8.84 -16.24 11.46
N ARG A 211 8.70 -15.42 12.50
CA ARG A 211 9.81 -14.69 13.14
C ARG A 211 10.84 -15.65 13.76
N GLU A 212 10.39 -16.68 14.46
CA GLU A 212 11.27 -17.69 15.06
C GLU A 212 11.98 -18.57 14.02
N ILE A 213 11.26 -18.99 12.98
CA ILE A 213 11.85 -19.77 11.88
C ILE A 213 12.86 -18.93 11.10
N SER A 214 12.56 -17.66 10.84
CA SER A 214 13.48 -16.74 10.15
C SER A 214 14.78 -16.51 10.92
N ALA A 215 14.76 -16.66 12.25
CA ALA A 215 15.95 -16.56 13.09
C ALA A 215 16.79 -17.85 13.12
N SER A 216 16.20 -18.99 12.77
CA SER A 216 16.81 -20.33 12.92
C SER A 216 17.18 -21.01 11.59
N LEU A 217 16.52 -20.66 10.49
CA LEU A 217 16.80 -21.18 9.15
C LEU A 217 17.40 -20.11 8.23
N PRO A 218 18.21 -20.52 7.23
CA PRO A 218 18.59 -19.65 6.13
C PRO A 218 17.37 -19.12 5.37
N GLU A 219 17.44 -17.88 4.88
CA GLU A 219 16.32 -17.18 4.23
C GLU A 219 15.63 -17.99 3.12
N TYR A 220 16.41 -18.69 2.28
CA TYR A 220 15.87 -19.50 1.18
C TYR A 220 15.10 -20.75 1.63
N MET A 221 15.21 -21.15 2.90
CA MET A 221 14.47 -22.26 3.51
C MET A 221 13.21 -21.79 4.26
N VAL A 222 13.04 -20.49 4.47
CA VAL A 222 11.87 -19.94 5.20
C VAL A 222 10.64 -20.02 4.29
N PRO A 223 9.54 -20.66 4.72
CA PRO A 223 8.29 -20.66 3.96
C PRO A 223 7.71 -19.27 3.75
N SER A 224 7.21 -19.01 2.55
CA SER A 224 6.57 -17.73 2.18
C SER A 224 5.13 -17.59 2.68
N ALA A 225 4.52 -18.70 3.12
CA ALA A 225 3.17 -18.73 3.67
C ALA A 225 3.05 -19.86 4.70
N PHE A 226 2.23 -19.61 5.74
CA PHE A 226 1.90 -20.56 6.79
C PHE A 226 0.39 -20.69 6.87
N LEU A 227 -0.13 -21.90 6.69
CA LEU A 227 -1.56 -22.20 6.79
C LEU A 227 -1.79 -23.10 8.00
N VAL A 228 -2.70 -22.69 8.88
CA VAL A 228 -3.14 -23.53 9.99
C VAL A 228 -4.30 -24.39 9.51
N LEU A 229 -4.20 -25.70 9.71
CA LEU A 229 -5.21 -26.71 9.38
C LEU A 229 -5.70 -27.41 10.64
N ASP A 230 -6.93 -27.91 10.62
CA ASP A 230 -7.45 -28.80 11.66
C ASP A 230 -6.69 -30.14 11.65
N GLU A 231 -6.38 -30.67 10.46
CA GLU A 231 -5.58 -31.88 10.27
C GLU A 231 -4.79 -31.85 8.94
N ILE A 232 -3.67 -32.58 8.88
CA ILE A 232 -2.92 -32.78 7.62
C ILE A 232 -3.61 -33.89 6.82
N PRO A 233 -4.08 -33.63 5.58
CA PRO A 233 -4.79 -34.63 4.79
C PRO A 233 -3.86 -35.80 4.42
N LEU A 234 -4.36 -37.02 4.59
CA LEU A 234 -3.67 -38.27 4.30
C LEU A 234 -4.39 -39.05 3.18
N THR A 235 -3.60 -39.70 2.33
CA THR A 235 -4.07 -40.71 1.36
C THR A 235 -4.58 -41.96 2.08
N THR A 236 -5.31 -42.82 1.37
CA THR A 236 -5.77 -44.14 1.89
C THR A 236 -4.65 -45.05 2.39
N ASN A 237 -3.39 -44.77 2.03
CA ASN A 237 -2.20 -45.51 2.49
C ASN A 237 -1.50 -44.84 3.68
N GLY A 238 -2.10 -43.83 4.31
CA GLY A 238 -1.54 -43.12 5.47
C GLY A 238 -0.38 -42.18 5.16
N LYS A 239 -0.14 -41.85 3.89
CA LYS A 239 0.86 -40.84 3.46
C LYS A 239 0.19 -39.50 3.24
N ILE A 240 0.90 -38.39 3.47
CA ILE A 240 0.42 -37.03 3.21
C ILE A 240 -0.10 -36.91 1.77
N ASP A 241 -1.36 -36.48 1.63
CA ASP A 241 -1.97 -36.18 0.35
C ASP A 241 -1.67 -34.72 -0.04
N ARG A 242 -0.52 -34.52 -0.69
CA ARG A 242 -0.09 -33.20 -1.13
C ARG A 242 -1.03 -32.55 -2.15
N ARG A 243 -1.88 -33.31 -2.84
CA ARG A 243 -2.87 -32.77 -3.78
C ARG A 243 -4.10 -32.21 -3.07
N ALA A 244 -4.38 -32.70 -1.86
CA ALA A 244 -5.48 -32.22 -1.02
C ALA A 244 -5.09 -31.00 -0.17
N LEU A 245 -3.82 -30.60 -0.15
CA LEU A 245 -3.37 -29.42 0.59
C LEU A 245 -3.93 -28.13 -0.04
N PRO A 246 -4.61 -27.26 0.75
CA PRO A 246 -5.25 -26.06 0.23
C PRO A 246 -4.22 -25.06 -0.31
N ALA A 247 -4.61 -24.28 -1.31
CA ALA A 247 -3.78 -23.17 -1.78
C ALA A 247 -3.85 -22.01 -0.76
N PRO A 248 -2.76 -21.25 -0.54
CA PRO A 248 -2.82 -19.98 0.17
C PRO A 248 -3.81 -19.06 -0.54
N ARG A 249 -4.94 -18.74 0.10
CA ARG A 249 -5.89 -17.77 -0.44
C ARG A 249 -5.16 -16.43 -0.53
N HIS A 250 -5.08 -15.88 -1.74
CA HIS A 250 -4.84 -14.45 -1.88
C HIS A 250 -6.20 -13.85 -1.52
N GLN A 251 -6.38 -13.41 -0.27
CA GLN A 251 -7.62 -12.73 0.09
C GLN A 251 -7.72 -11.49 -0.80
N GLY A 252 -8.59 -11.52 -1.80
CA GLY A 252 -8.84 -10.40 -2.72
C GLY A 252 -9.47 -9.20 -2.02
N ASP A 253 -9.93 -9.36 -0.78
CA ASP A 253 -10.37 -8.25 0.05
C ASP A 253 -9.15 -7.57 0.67
N THR A 254 -8.84 -6.39 0.15
CA THR A 254 -8.01 -5.39 0.80
C THR A 254 -8.79 -4.78 1.97
N ASP A 255 -9.00 -5.54 3.05
CA ASP A 255 -9.71 -5.08 4.26
C ASP A 255 -8.78 -4.26 5.20
N GLY A 256 -7.81 -3.56 4.59
CA GLY A 256 -6.77 -2.78 5.28
C GLY A 256 -6.94 -1.29 5.04
N ARG A 257 -6.26 -0.47 5.85
CA ARG A 257 -6.39 0.99 5.78
C ARG A 257 -5.84 1.55 4.46
N THR A 258 -6.48 2.59 3.96
CA THR A 258 -6.01 3.34 2.79
C THR A 258 -4.77 4.19 3.13
N PRO A 259 -3.96 4.58 2.14
CA PRO A 259 -2.84 5.50 2.34
C PRO A 259 -3.26 6.81 3.02
N ARG A 260 -2.55 7.19 4.08
CA ARG A 260 -2.79 8.41 4.87
C ARG A 260 -1.80 9.51 4.51
N THR A 261 -0.61 9.11 4.08
CA THR A 261 0.43 10.03 3.62
C THR A 261 0.77 9.76 2.16
N PRO A 262 1.25 10.77 1.42
CA PRO A 262 1.71 10.55 0.05
C PRO A 262 2.85 9.53 -0.05
N ALA A 263 3.71 9.43 0.97
CA ALA A 263 4.76 8.41 1.02
C ALA A 263 4.17 6.99 1.08
N GLU A 264 3.10 6.79 1.85
CA GLU A 264 2.37 5.52 1.88
C GLU A 264 1.68 5.23 0.54
N GLU A 265 1.16 6.25 -0.16
CA GLU A 265 0.53 6.07 -1.47
C GLU A 265 1.55 5.57 -2.51
N VAL A 266 2.72 6.22 -2.57
CA VAL A 266 3.83 5.78 -3.43
C VAL A 266 4.28 4.37 -3.04
N LEU A 267 4.45 4.08 -1.76
CA LEU A 267 4.84 2.75 -1.30
C LEU A 267 3.81 1.68 -1.63
N CYS A 268 2.51 1.96 -1.51
CA CYS A 268 1.45 1.07 -1.96
C CYS A 268 1.57 0.80 -3.47
N GLY A 269 1.77 1.86 -4.28
CA GLY A 269 2.04 1.71 -5.71
C GLY A 269 3.25 0.82 -5.99
N LEU A 270 4.37 1.02 -5.28
CA LEU A 270 5.59 0.21 -5.43
C LEU A 270 5.40 -1.24 -4.99
N PHE A 271 4.66 -1.49 -3.91
CA PHE A 271 4.30 -2.83 -3.45
C PHE A 271 3.43 -3.55 -4.48
N ALA A 272 2.32 -2.94 -4.90
CA ALA A 272 1.42 -3.47 -5.91
C ALA A 272 2.15 -3.81 -7.21
N ALA A 273 2.95 -2.85 -7.72
CA ALA A 273 3.78 -3.00 -8.92
C ALA A 273 4.87 -4.08 -8.81
N THR A 274 5.32 -4.40 -7.60
CA THR A 274 6.35 -5.41 -7.38
C THR A 274 5.75 -6.80 -7.18
N LEU A 275 4.58 -6.87 -6.54
CA LEU A 275 3.84 -8.10 -6.28
C LEU A 275 2.98 -8.55 -7.47
N GLY A 276 2.80 -7.67 -8.47
CA GLY A 276 1.90 -7.90 -9.60
C GLY A 276 0.44 -7.93 -9.15
N LEU A 277 0.09 -7.07 -8.20
CA LEU A 277 -1.26 -6.91 -7.65
C LEU A 277 -1.90 -5.62 -8.18
N PRO A 278 -3.23 -5.59 -8.33
CA PRO A 278 -3.93 -4.40 -8.81
C PRO A 278 -3.91 -3.24 -7.81
N SER A 279 -3.90 -3.54 -6.51
CA SER A 279 -3.76 -2.59 -5.41
C SER A 279 -3.22 -3.31 -4.16
N VAL A 280 -2.75 -2.53 -3.19
CA VAL A 280 -2.43 -2.95 -1.83
C VAL A 280 -2.83 -1.84 -0.85
N THR A 281 -3.09 -2.20 0.40
CA THR A 281 -3.37 -1.29 1.53
C THR A 281 -2.11 -0.98 2.32
N ILE A 282 -2.17 -0.01 3.25
CA ILE A 282 -1.00 0.28 4.08
C ILE A 282 -0.65 -0.85 5.07
N ASP A 283 -1.63 -1.70 5.36
CA ASP A 283 -1.54 -2.85 6.26
C ASP A 283 -1.11 -4.14 5.56
N ASP A 284 -1.01 -4.11 4.23
CA ASP A 284 -0.65 -5.29 3.45
C ASP A 284 0.80 -5.68 3.68
N HIS A 285 0.96 -6.85 4.32
CA HIS A 285 2.26 -7.42 4.57
C HIS A 285 2.87 -7.98 3.28
N PHE A 286 4.00 -7.44 2.86
CA PHE A 286 4.69 -7.74 1.60
C PHE A 286 4.81 -9.24 1.33
N PHE A 287 5.29 -10.00 2.33
CA PHE A 287 5.51 -11.44 2.19
C PHE A 287 4.21 -12.26 2.17
N ARG A 288 3.16 -11.81 2.88
CA ARG A 288 1.85 -12.50 2.87
C ARG A 288 1.15 -12.31 1.53
N ARG A 289 1.38 -11.18 0.88
CA ARG A 289 0.88 -10.86 -0.46
C ARG A 289 1.69 -11.51 -1.59
N GLY A 290 2.58 -12.46 -1.27
CA GLY A 290 3.37 -13.21 -2.25
C GLY A 290 4.78 -12.66 -2.50
N GLY A 291 5.20 -11.65 -1.73
CA GLY A 291 6.55 -11.12 -1.76
C GLY A 291 7.59 -12.13 -1.30
N HIS A 292 8.77 -12.09 -1.91
CA HIS A 292 9.90 -12.95 -1.57
C HIS A 292 11.22 -12.23 -1.84
N SER A 293 12.37 -12.79 -1.44
CA SER A 293 13.69 -12.10 -1.43
C SER A 293 14.08 -11.37 -2.73
N LEU A 294 13.79 -11.95 -3.90
CA LEU A 294 14.03 -11.28 -5.19
C LEU A 294 13.08 -10.07 -5.40
N LEU A 295 11.79 -10.24 -5.13
CA LEU A 295 10.82 -9.14 -5.17
C LEU A 295 11.14 -8.10 -4.09
N ALA A 296 11.58 -8.51 -2.91
CA ALA A 296 12.05 -7.64 -1.83
C ALA A 296 13.22 -6.79 -2.31
N THR A 297 14.21 -7.39 -2.98
CA THR A 297 15.37 -6.67 -3.53
C THR A 297 14.95 -5.68 -4.62
N ARG A 298 14.00 -6.06 -5.48
CA ARG A 298 13.40 -5.16 -6.48
C ARG A 298 12.65 -3.99 -5.83
N LEU A 299 11.81 -4.28 -4.83
CA LEU A 299 11.09 -3.27 -4.07
C LEU A 299 12.07 -2.30 -3.41
N ILE A 300 13.09 -2.80 -2.73
CA ILE A 300 14.13 -1.97 -2.08
C ILE A 300 14.86 -1.10 -3.11
N SER A 301 15.24 -1.67 -4.25
CA SER A 301 15.88 -0.88 -5.32
C SER A 301 14.98 0.24 -5.83
N ARG A 302 13.67 -0.01 -5.95
CA ARG A 302 12.68 1.01 -6.36
C ARG A 302 12.49 2.08 -5.28
N ILE A 303 12.36 1.66 -4.02
CA ILE A 303 12.28 2.58 -2.87
C ILE A 303 13.51 3.48 -2.80
N ARG A 304 14.71 2.92 -2.98
CA ARG A 304 15.95 3.70 -3.01
C ARG A 304 16.03 4.68 -4.18
N ALA A 305 15.52 4.29 -5.35
CA ALA A 305 15.45 5.18 -6.50
C ALA A 305 14.50 6.37 -6.27
N VAL A 306 13.52 6.23 -5.38
CA VAL A 306 12.56 7.28 -5.05
C VAL A 306 13.07 8.15 -3.89
N TRP A 307 13.53 7.58 -2.78
CA TRP A 307 13.84 8.35 -1.55
C TRP A 307 15.33 8.41 -1.15
N ASP A 308 16.26 7.87 -1.95
CA ASP A 308 17.70 7.77 -1.63
C ASP A 308 17.97 7.25 -0.20
N THR A 309 17.24 6.20 0.20
CA THR A 309 17.28 5.66 1.56
C THR A 309 18.31 4.55 1.76
N GLY A 310 18.69 4.34 3.03
CA GLY A 310 19.56 3.24 3.46
C GLY A 310 18.82 1.91 3.62
N ILE A 311 17.50 1.86 3.41
CA ILE A 311 16.66 0.67 3.65
C ILE A 311 17.30 -0.59 3.10
N THR A 312 17.51 -1.55 3.99
CA THR A 312 18.11 -2.84 3.69
C THR A 312 17.03 -3.92 3.58
N ILE A 313 17.43 -5.10 3.08
CA ILE A 313 16.53 -6.26 3.07
C ILE A 313 16.10 -6.65 4.48
N ARG A 314 16.99 -6.49 5.47
CA ARG A 314 16.67 -6.71 6.88
C ARG A 314 15.56 -5.76 7.35
N ASP A 315 15.60 -4.49 6.95
CA ASP A 315 14.56 -3.53 7.30
C ASP A 315 13.20 -3.96 6.71
N LEU A 316 13.15 -4.40 5.45
CA LEU A 316 11.90 -4.85 4.84
C LEU A 316 11.31 -6.09 5.55
N PHE A 317 12.15 -7.00 6.06
CA PHE A 317 11.67 -8.13 6.87
C PHE A 317 11.15 -7.70 8.25
N GLN A 318 11.67 -6.61 8.80
CA GLN A 318 11.26 -6.08 10.10
C GLN A 318 10.02 -5.17 10.00
N TYR A 319 9.92 -4.41 8.91
CA TYR A 319 8.91 -3.40 8.62
C TYR A 319 8.21 -3.79 7.32
N ALA A 320 7.51 -4.92 7.35
CA ALA A 320 7.05 -5.62 6.16
C ALA A 320 5.71 -5.12 5.61
N THR A 321 5.07 -4.15 6.27
CA THR A 321 3.88 -3.43 5.77
C THR A 321 4.28 -2.07 5.23
N VAL A 322 3.45 -1.49 4.36
CA VAL A 322 3.69 -0.14 3.83
C VAL A 322 3.73 0.90 4.94
N ALA A 323 2.81 0.85 5.92
CA ALA A 323 2.78 1.78 7.04
C ALA A 323 4.09 1.77 7.83
N GLN A 324 4.59 0.58 8.19
CA GLN A 324 5.85 0.44 8.92
C GLN A 324 7.07 0.91 8.10
N LEU A 325 7.06 0.64 6.79
CA LEU A 325 8.16 1.04 5.93
C LEU A 325 8.18 2.56 5.70
N ALA A 326 7.01 3.19 5.58
CA ALA A 326 6.87 4.64 5.50
C ALA A 326 7.46 5.33 6.75
N GLU A 327 7.12 4.84 7.93
CA GLU A 327 7.69 5.33 9.20
C GLU A 327 9.22 5.18 9.23
N ARG A 328 9.74 4.04 8.76
CA ARG A 328 11.17 3.76 8.71
C ARG A 328 11.92 4.67 7.75
N ILE A 329 11.35 4.99 6.58
CA ILE A 329 11.89 5.96 5.61
C ILE A 329 11.96 7.35 6.26
N ALA A 330 10.87 7.77 6.88
CA ALA A 330 10.76 9.11 7.45
C ALA A 330 11.71 9.32 8.65
N ALA A 331 11.99 8.26 9.41
CA ALA A 331 12.97 8.28 10.49
C ALA A 331 14.43 8.36 9.99
N GLU A 332 14.72 7.88 8.78
CA GLU A 332 16.07 7.88 8.22
C GLU A 332 16.45 9.25 7.62
N GLY A 333 15.50 9.93 6.99
CA GLY A 333 15.71 11.23 6.34
C GLY A 333 15.78 12.44 7.29
N SER A 334 15.25 12.34 8.51
CA SER A 334 15.19 13.46 9.47
C SER A 334 16.37 13.52 10.45
N GLY A 335 17.14 12.44 10.61
CA GLY A 335 18.23 12.36 11.59
C GLY A 335 17.79 12.52 13.07
N GLN A 336 16.50 12.72 13.33
CA GLN A 336 15.89 12.96 14.64
C GLN A 336 14.68 12.02 14.82
N ARG A 337 14.54 11.49 16.04
CA ARG A 337 13.44 10.58 16.37
C ARG A 337 12.18 11.42 16.63
N ARG A 338 11.17 11.31 15.77
CA ARG A 338 9.85 11.95 15.98
C ARG A 338 9.33 11.68 17.41
N PRO A 339 8.78 12.68 18.11
CA PRO A 339 8.18 12.48 19.42
C PRO A 339 6.99 11.50 19.31
N ALA A 340 6.83 10.60 20.29
CA ALA A 340 5.70 9.69 20.30
C ALA A 340 4.39 10.43 20.61
N LEU A 341 3.32 10.10 19.89
CA LEU A 341 1.98 10.58 20.21
C LEU A 341 1.43 9.78 21.40
N LEU A 342 1.28 10.46 22.54
CA LEU A 342 0.84 9.90 23.81
C LEU A 342 -0.27 10.76 24.41
N SER A 343 -1.24 10.12 25.07
CA SER A 343 -2.14 10.82 25.98
C SER A 343 -1.34 11.30 27.20
N GLY A 344 -1.56 12.55 27.63
CA GLY A 344 -0.75 13.18 28.66
C GLY A 344 -1.49 14.25 29.45
N GLU A 345 -0.77 14.88 30.38
CA GLU A 345 -1.29 15.99 31.16
C GLU A 345 -1.60 17.19 30.26
N ARG A 346 -2.82 17.72 30.38
CA ARG A 346 -3.30 18.86 29.60
C ARG A 346 -3.16 20.15 30.40
N PRO A 347 -2.71 21.26 29.79
CA PRO A 347 -2.71 22.55 30.45
C PRO A 347 -4.15 23.02 30.74
N GLU A 348 -4.30 23.97 31.66
CA GLU A 348 -5.61 24.59 31.97
C GLU A 348 -6.27 25.18 30.71
N LEU A 349 -5.47 25.81 29.85
CA LEU A 349 -5.88 26.34 28.56
C LEU A 349 -5.23 25.52 27.46
N ILE A 350 -6.01 24.61 26.86
CA ILE A 350 -5.56 23.79 25.75
C ILE A 350 -5.45 24.71 24.52
N PRO A 351 -4.27 24.87 23.91
CA PRO A 351 -4.13 25.73 22.73
C PRO A 351 -4.91 25.15 21.54
N LEU A 352 -5.17 25.96 20.50
CA LEU A 352 -5.65 25.45 19.21
C LEU A 352 -4.49 24.78 18.46
N SER A 353 -4.79 23.79 17.62
CA SER A 353 -3.84 23.36 16.59
C SER A 353 -3.60 24.49 15.58
N SER A 354 -2.50 24.46 14.84
CA SER A 354 -2.22 25.51 13.84
C SER A 354 -3.36 25.66 12.83
N ALA A 355 -3.93 24.52 12.41
CA ALA A 355 -5.04 24.47 11.46
C ALA A 355 -6.35 25.02 12.07
N GLN A 356 -6.65 24.72 13.34
CA GLN A 356 -7.78 25.32 14.05
C GLN A 356 -7.60 26.82 14.24
N GLN A 357 -6.39 27.27 14.54
CA GLN A 357 -6.08 28.68 14.75
C GLN A 357 -6.35 29.51 13.49
N ARG A 358 -6.04 28.98 12.30
CA ARG A 358 -6.39 29.62 11.03
C ARG A 358 -7.89 29.73 10.81
N LEU A 359 -8.64 28.64 10.98
CA LEU A 359 -10.09 28.67 10.79
C LEU A 359 -10.76 29.64 11.78
N TRP A 360 -10.29 29.66 13.03
CA TRP A 360 -10.73 30.65 14.02
C TRP A 360 -10.40 32.08 13.56
N PHE A 361 -9.19 32.34 13.06
CA PHE A 361 -8.81 33.66 12.56
C PHE A 361 -9.65 34.11 11.36
N LEU A 362 -9.93 33.21 10.41
CA LEU A 362 -10.79 33.49 9.26
C LEU A 362 -12.22 33.80 9.70
N ASP A 363 -12.77 33.05 10.65
CA ASP A 363 -14.09 33.34 11.25
C ASP A 363 -14.13 34.74 11.89
N GLN A 364 -13.06 35.16 12.60
CA GLN A 364 -12.97 36.50 13.17
C GLN A 364 -12.82 37.62 12.12
N MET A 365 -12.20 37.33 10.98
CA MET A 365 -12.01 38.30 9.89
C MET A 365 -13.25 38.46 9.00
N GLU A 366 -13.83 37.35 8.57
CA GLU A 366 -15.00 37.31 7.68
C GLU A 366 -16.31 37.63 8.44
N GLY A 367 -16.31 37.42 9.76
CA GLY A 367 -17.53 37.33 10.56
C GLY A 367 -18.20 35.97 10.37
N SER A 368 -19.36 35.77 11.03
CA SER A 368 -20.10 34.51 10.95
C SER A 368 -20.41 34.13 9.51
N SER A 369 -19.81 33.04 9.03
CA SER A 369 -19.90 32.55 7.65
C SER A 369 -20.18 31.05 7.61
N ALA A 370 -20.83 30.59 6.53
CA ALA A 370 -21.09 29.18 6.27
C ALA A 370 -20.03 28.54 5.34
N THR A 371 -19.01 29.31 4.90
CA THR A 371 -17.97 28.84 3.96
C THR A 371 -17.29 27.54 4.40
N TYR A 372 -17.13 27.34 5.72
CA TYR A 372 -16.44 26.19 6.30
C TYR A 372 -17.37 25.15 6.92
N ASN A 373 -18.66 25.19 6.58
CA ASN A 373 -19.60 24.13 6.92
C ASN A 373 -19.41 22.91 6.02
N ILE A 374 -19.53 21.72 6.60
CA ILE A 374 -19.55 20.43 5.92
C ILE A 374 -20.98 19.87 6.03
N PRO A 375 -21.86 20.16 5.06
CA PRO A 375 -23.20 19.59 5.05
C PRO A 375 -23.16 18.14 4.55
N LEU A 376 -23.64 17.22 5.38
CA LEU A 376 -23.84 15.81 5.08
C LEU A 376 -25.35 15.53 5.16
N ALA A 377 -25.89 14.87 4.15
CA ALA A 377 -27.29 14.48 4.12
C ALA A 377 -27.41 13.03 3.69
N LEU A 378 -28.04 12.22 4.53
CA LEU A 378 -28.18 10.78 4.35
C LEU A 378 -29.67 10.42 4.30
N ARG A 379 -30.16 10.00 3.14
CA ARG A 379 -31.47 9.39 3.01
C ARG A 379 -31.42 7.99 3.62
N LEU A 380 -32.39 7.71 4.47
CA LEU A 380 -32.53 6.48 5.24
C LEU A 380 -33.90 5.87 4.95
N THR A 381 -33.89 4.64 4.44
CA THR A 381 -35.09 3.90 4.08
C THR A 381 -35.19 2.63 4.93
N GLY A 382 -36.30 2.46 5.64
CA GLY A 382 -36.59 1.31 6.48
C GLY A 382 -37.11 1.69 7.88
N PRO A 383 -37.20 0.72 8.81
CA PRO A 383 -37.74 0.91 10.15
C PRO A 383 -36.75 1.62 11.08
N LEU A 384 -36.49 2.91 10.82
CA LEU A 384 -35.61 3.73 11.65
C LEU A 384 -36.20 3.93 13.05
N ASP A 385 -35.38 3.70 14.09
CA ASP A 385 -35.67 4.13 15.46
C ASP A 385 -35.02 5.51 15.72
N PRO A 386 -35.80 6.62 15.78
CA PRO A 386 -35.25 7.95 15.99
C PRO A 386 -34.59 8.13 17.36
N GLU A 387 -35.04 7.41 18.38
CA GLU A 387 -34.47 7.50 19.72
C GLU A 387 -33.14 6.74 19.80
N ALA A 388 -33.05 5.56 19.18
CA ALA A 388 -31.78 4.86 19.03
C ALA A 388 -30.74 5.72 18.29
N LEU A 389 -31.15 6.41 17.21
CA LEU A 389 -30.27 7.32 16.48
C LEU A 389 -29.84 8.53 17.32
N ARG A 390 -30.75 9.12 18.10
CA ARG A 390 -30.42 10.23 19.03
C ARG A 390 -29.42 9.78 20.12
N LEU A 391 -29.61 8.58 20.67
CA LEU A 391 -28.66 7.99 21.62
C LEU A 391 -27.31 7.70 20.95
N ALA A 392 -27.31 7.23 19.70
CA ALA A 392 -26.08 6.97 18.96
C ALA A 392 -25.24 8.24 18.77
N PHE A 393 -25.87 9.38 18.44
CA PHE A 393 -25.18 10.68 18.43
C PHE A 393 -24.67 11.11 19.81
N THR A 394 -25.41 10.79 20.88
CA THR A 394 -24.97 11.06 22.25
C THR A 394 -23.68 10.30 22.56
N ASP A 395 -23.61 9.02 22.18
CA ASP A 395 -22.40 8.21 22.36
C ASP A 395 -21.24 8.70 21.49
N LEU A 396 -21.51 9.12 20.25
CA LEU A 396 -20.52 9.65 19.34
C LEU A 396 -19.84 10.92 19.91
N THR A 397 -20.65 11.86 20.41
CA THR A 397 -20.14 13.09 21.07
C THR A 397 -19.48 12.83 22.42
N ALA A 398 -19.86 11.77 23.12
CA ALA A 398 -19.16 11.33 24.32
C ALA A 398 -17.76 10.78 23.98
N ARG A 399 -17.67 9.96 22.92
CA ARG A 399 -16.44 9.31 22.44
C ARG A 399 -15.43 10.30 21.85
N HIS A 400 -15.89 11.26 21.04
CA HIS A 400 -15.05 12.22 20.33
C HIS A 400 -15.13 13.61 20.96
N GLU A 401 -14.08 14.00 21.70
CA GLU A 401 -14.03 15.29 22.39
C GLU A 401 -14.24 16.48 21.45
N THR A 402 -13.74 16.41 20.21
CA THR A 402 -13.83 17.50 19.22
C THR A 402 -15.26 17.94 18.94
N LEU A 403 -16.23 17.02 18.97
CA LEU A 403 -17.64 17.32 18.68
C LEU A 403 -18.33 18.07 19.83
N ARG A 404 -17.67 18.14 20.99
CA ARG A 404 -18.12 18.88 22.18
C ARG A 404 -17.11 19.96 22.62
N THR A 405 -16.24 20.39 21.72
CA THR A 405 -15.26 21.46 21.97
C THR A 405 -15.77 22.80 21.44
N VAL A 406 -15.74 23.83 22.27
CA VAL A 406 -15.94 25.23 21.88
C VAL A 406 -14.61 26.01 21.96
N PHE A 407 -14.53 27.17 21.32
CA PHE A 407 -13.29 27.93 21.11
C PHE A 407 -13.37 29.38 21.64
N PRO A 408 -13.60 29.58 22.96
CA PRO A 408 -13.66 30.91 23.55
C PRO A 408 -12.27 31.56 23.67
N THR A 409 -12.26 32.87 23.85
CA THR A 409 -11.03 33.64 24.13
C THR A 409 -10.86 33.89 25.62
N ARG A 410 -9.62 33.79 26.11
CA ARG A 410 -9.22 34.26 27.44
C ARG A 410 -8.03 35.19 27.27
N GLU A 411 -8.15 36.42 27.77
CA GLU A 411 -7.12 37.46 27.63
C GLU A 411 -6.70 37.73 26.16
N GLY A 412 -7.61 37.53 25.21
CA GLY A 412 -7.35 37.72 23.78
C GLY A 412 -6.75 36.51 23.06
N THR A 413 -6.51 35.39 23.75
CA THR A 413 -6.01 34.15 23.15
C THR A 413 -7.12 33.09 23.07
N PRO A 414 -7.39 32.49 21.90
CA PRO A 414 -8.35 31.38 21.80
C PRO A 414 -7.78 30.10 22.43
N HIS A 415 -8.65 29.28 23.00
CA HIS A 415 -8.29 27.96 23.52
C HIS A 415 -9.41 26.96 23.26
N GLN A 416 -9.06 25.67 23.22
CA GLN A 416 -10.02 24.58 23.17
C GLN A 416 -10.66 24.42 24.56
N HIS A 417 -11.98 24.56 24.64
CA HIS A 417 -12.74 24.30 25.85
C HIS A 417 -13.67 23.11 25.61
N ILE A 418 -13.25 21.95 26.11
CA ILE A 418 -13.96 20.68 25.95
C ILE A 418 -15.09 20.61 26.98
N LEU A 419 -16.34 20.62 26.53
CA LEU A 419 -17.52 20.57 27.40
C LEU A 419 -17.80 19.13 27.86
N PRO A 420 -18.49 18.91 29.00
CA PRO A 420 -18.98 17.59 29.38
C PRO A 420 -19.91 16.99 28.33
N ALA A 421 -19.90 15.67 28.18
CA ALA A 421 -20.85 14.99 27.29
C ALA A 421 -22.29 15.18 27.79
N THR A 422 -23.17 15.60 26.89
CA THR A 422 -24.61 15.79 27.15
C THR A 422 -25.44 15.08 26.09
N ALA A 423 -26.73 14.92 26.34
CA ALA A 423 -27.64 14.30 25.37
C ALA A 423 -27.65 15.10 24.05
N ALA A 424 -27.38 14.43 22.93
CA ALA A 424 -27.41 15.06 21.62
C ALA A 424 -28.85 15.47 21.25
N GLY A 425 -28.97 16.65 20.62
CA GLY A 425 -30.21 17.10 20.01
C GLY A 425 -30.36 16.51 18.61
N LEU A 426 -31.48 15.80 18.37
CA LEU A 426 -31.85 15.31 17.04
C LEU A 426 -33.33 15.62 16.78
N PRO A 427 -33.68 16.89 16.50
CA PRO A 427 -35.05 17.27 16.23
C PRO A 427 -35.60 16.53 15.01
N LEU A 428 -36.80 16.02 15.14
CA LEU A 428 -37.56 15.39 14.08
C LEU A 428 -38.44 16.44 13.39
N VAL A 429 -38.16 16.74 12.12
CA VAL A 429 -38.82 17.80 11.35
C VAL A 429 -39.62 17.16 10.21
N PRO A 430 -40.94 17.39 10.11
CA PRO A 430 -41.71 16.95 8.94
C PRO A 430 -41.21 17.64 7.66
N ALA A 431 -41.02 16.88 6.59
CA ALA A 431 -40.59 17.37 5.28
C ALA A 431 -41.35 16.66 4.16
N THR A 432 -41.36 17.26 2.97
CA THR A 432 -41.77 16.63 1.72
C THR A 432 -40.59 16.65 0.75
N GLU A 433 -40.67 15.86 -0.33
CA GLU A 433 -39.66 15.90 -1.41
C GLU A 433 -39.50 17.31 -2.00
N GLU A 434 -40.58 18.10 -2.02
CA GLU A 434 -40.55 19.48 -2.49
C GLU A 434 -39.85 20.44 -1.51
N SER A 435 -40.05 20.26 -0.20
CA SER A 435 -39.44 21.13 0.82
C SER A 435 -38.01 20.72 1.18
N LEU A 436 -37.61 19.48 0.90
CA LEU A 436 -36.33 18.90 1.30
C LEU A 436 -35.11 19.74 0.85
N PRO A 437 -34.99 20.15 -0.44
CA PRO A 437 -33.83 20.94 -0.87
C PRO A 437 -33.69 22.27 -0.11
N ALA A 438 -34.81 22.96 0.14
CA ALA A 438 -34.80 24.24 0.86
C ALA A 438 -34.41 24.07 2.34
N LEU A 439 -34.87 23.00 2.99
CA LEU A 439 -34.50 22.69 4.38
C LEU A 439 -33.01 22.37 4.51
N LEU A 440 -32.48 21.53 3.61
CA LEU A 440 -31.06 21.17 3.60
C LEU A 440 -30.18 22.40 3.30
N ALA A 441 -30.58 23.25 2.36
CA ALA A 441 -29.86 24.49 2.06
C ALA A 441 -29.87 25.46 3.24
N ALA A 442 -30.98 25.55 3.98
CA ALA A 442 -31.09 26.39 5.17
C ALA A 442 -30.16 25.91 6.31
N GLU A 443 -30.09 24.59 6.55
CA GLU A 443 -29.17 24.02 7.54
C GLU A 443 -27.69 24.19 7.14
N ALA A 444 -27.38 23.98 5.85
CA ALA A 444 -26.03 24.16 5.30
C ALA A 444 -25.55 25.62 5.38
N GLY A 445 -26.45 26.59 5.12
CA GLY A 445 -26.13 28.02 5.13
C GLY A 445 -26.16 28.69 6.51
N ARG A 446 -26.56 27.98 7.57
CA ARG A 446 -26.61 28.55 8.92
C ARG A 446 -25.21 28.60 9.52
N THR A 447 -24.83 29.72 10.10
CA THR A 447 -23.50 29.94 10.68
C THR A 447 -23.36 29.28 12.06
N PHE A 448 -22.14 29.07 12.52
CA PHE A 448 -21.82 28.61 13.89
C PHE A 448 -21.20 29.75 14.69
N ASP A 449 -21.55 29.87 15.97
CA ASP A 449 -20.76 30.67 16.92
C ASP A 449 -19.74 29.76 17.61
N LEU A 450 -18.51 29.76 17.12
CA LEU A 450 -17.45 28.86 17.60
C LEU A 450 -17.11 29.06 19.09
N ALA A 451 -17.45 30.21 19.69
CA ALA A 451 -17.16 30.47 21.09
C ALA A 451 -18.18 29.82 22.05
N ALA A 452 -19.39 29.50 21.59
CA ALA A 452 -20.51 29.09 22.43
C ALA A 452 -21.32 27.90 21.92
N GLU A 453 -21.34 27.64 20.61
CA GLU A 453 -22.07 26.55 19.99
C GLU A 453 -21.16 25.35 19.71
N LEU A 454 -21.72 24.13 19.83
CA LEU A 454 -21.00 22.93 19.42
C LEU A 454 -20.73 22.97 17.91
N PRO A 455 -19.58 22.47 17.44
CA PRO A 455 -19.17 22.58 16.04
C PRO A 455 -19.90 21.57 15.14
N TYR A 456 -21.12 21.16 15.50
CA TYR A 456 -22.01 20.34 14.69
C TYR A 456 -23.49 20.64 14.99
N ARG A 457 -24.36 20.35 14.02
CA ARG A 457 -25.82 20.30 14.17
C ARG A 457 -26.35 19.07 13.44
N ALA A 458 -27.33 18.41 14.04
CA ALA A 458 -28.01 17.27 13.42
C ALA A 458 -29.53 17.49 13.46
N SER A 459 -30.24 17.05 12.42
CA SER A 459 -31.71 16.99 12.39
C SER A 459 -32.17 15.80 11.56
N LEU A 460 -33.35 15.26 11.89
CA LEU A 460 -33.96 14.15 11.18
C LEU A 460 -35.21 14.65 10.45
N LEU A 461 -35.13 14.72 9.11
CA LEU A 461 -36.22 15.16 8.26
C LEU A 461 -37.09 13.94 7.92
N ARG A 462 -38.37 13.94 8.30
CA ARG A 462 -39.30 12.84 8.03
C ARG A 462 -40.07 13.09 6.73
N LEU A 463 -39.86 12.23 5.73
CA LEU A 463 -40.59 12.24 4.45
C LEU A 463 -41.81 11.30 4.48
N GLY A 464 -41.70 10.19 5.21
CA GLY A 464 -42.75 9.17 5.32
C GLY A 464 -42.66 8.36 6.62
N ALA A 465 -43.35 7.22 6.67
CA ALA A 465 -43.28 6.31 7.82
C ALA A 465 -41.92 5.60 7.91
N GLU A 466 -41.35 5.23 6.76
CA GLU A 466 -40.07 4.50 6.65
C GLU A 466 -39.01 5.30 5.88
N GLU A 467 -39.29 6.55 5.50
CA GLU A 467 -38.38 7.40 4.74
C GLU A 467 -38.00 8.63 5.54
N HIS A 468 -36.70 8.79 5.78
CA HIS A 468 -36.13 9.89 6.52
C HIS A 468 -34.87 10.42 5.83
N VAL A 469 -34.49 11.66 6.10
CA VAL A 469 -33.19 12.22 5.72
C VAL A 469 -32.51 12.76 6.98
N LEU A 470 -31.38 12.17 7.35
CA LEU A 470 -30.51 12.70 8.39
C LEU A 470 -29.67 13.83 7.79
N SER A 471 -29.90 15.06 8.28
CA SER A 471 -29.05 16.21 7.98
C SER A 471 -28.05 16.39 9.12
N LEU A 472 -26.77 16.36 8.80
CA LEU A 472 -25.66 16.57 9.71
C LEU A 472 -24.74 17.64 9.13
N VAL A 473 -24.64 18.79 9.80
CA VAL A 473 -23.73 19.87 9.39
C VAL A 473 -22.64 19.96 10.45
N VAL A 474 -21.39 19.77 10.06
CA VAL A 474 -20.22 19.89 10.94
C VAL A 474 -19.36 21.06 10.49
N HIS A 475 -18.81 21.84 11.42
CA HIS A 475 -17.85 22.89 11.07
C HIS A 475 -16.45 22.29 10.85
N HIS A 476 -15.72 22.75 9.82
CA HIS A 476 -14.39 22.23 9.49
C HIS A 476 -13.37 22.30 10.64
N ILE A 477 -13.56 23.19 11.61
CA ILE A 477 -12.68 23.28 12.80
C ILE A 477 -12.66 22.00 13.64
N ALA A 478 -13.70 21.16 13.54
CA ALA A 478 -13.85 19.94 14.30
C ALA A 478 -13.78 18.66 13.44
N SER A 479 -13.75 18.77 12.10
CA SER A 479 -13.79 17.62 11.19
C SER A 479 -13.17 17.93 9.84
N ASP A 480 -12.59 16.91 9.22
CA ASP A 480 -12.09 16.91 7.85
C ASP A 480 -12.71 15.78 7.01
N GLY A 481 -12.32 15.67 5.74
CA GLY A 481 -12.83 14.63 4.84
C GLY A 481 -12.54 13.21 5.34
N TRP A 482 -11.36 12.99 5.94
CA TRP A 482 -10.98 11.70 6.52
C TRP A 482 -11.89 11.32 7.70
N SER A 483 -12.27 12.31 8.51
CA SER A 483 -13.12 12.12 9.69
C SER A 483 -14.52 11.58 9.36
N ASN A 484 -15.00 11.69 8.11
CA ASN A 484 -16.29 11.13 7.70
C ASN A 484 -16.35 9.61 7.89
N GLY A 485 -15.26 8.88 7.60
CA GLY A 485 -15.19 7.43 7.78
C GLY A 485 -15.41 7.00 9.23
N PRO A 486 -14.54 7.42 10.18
CA PRO A 486 -14.71 7.15 11.60
C PRO A 486 -16.05 7.66 12.16
N LEU A 487 -16.52 8.84 11.72
CA LEU A 487 -17.80 9.40 12.14
C LEU A 487 -18.95 8.46 11.83
N PHE A 488 -19.05 8.00 10.58
CA PHE A 488 -20.15 7.14 10.18
C PHE A 488 -20.00 5.70 10.67
N GLN A 489 -18.77 5.18 10.78
CA GLN A 489 -18.50 3.85 11.36
C GLN A 489 -18.92 3.79 12.83
N ASP A 490 -18.55 4.78 13.64
CA ASP A 490 -18.92 4.85 15.05
C ASP A 490 -20.43 5.11 15.21
N LEU A 491 -21.04 5.94 14.33
CA LEU A 491 -22.48 6.14 14.31
C LEU A 491 -23.24 4.84 14.00
N ALA A 492 -22.77 4.06 13.02
CA ALA A 492 -23.39 2.79 12.64
C ALA A 492 -23.28 1.75 13.76
N THR A 493 -22.09 1.62 14.35
CA THR A 493 -21.82 0.72 15.49
C THR A 493 -22.72 1.08 16.68
N SER A 494 -22.81 2.36 17.01
CA SER A 494 -23.63 2.83 18.12
C SER A 494 -25.12 2.68 17.84
N TYR A 495 -25.59 3.01 16.64
CA TYR A 495 -26.98 2.82 16.26
C TYR A 495 -27.41 1.35 16.35
N ALA A 496 -26.58 0.42 15.87
CA ALA A 496 -26.85 -1.01 15.97
C ALA A 496 -27.04 -1.46 17.42
N ALA A 497 -26.12 -1.09 18.33
CA ALA A 497 -26.23 -1.43 19.74
C ALA A 497 -27.46 -0.79 20.40
N ARG A 498 -27.74 0.49 20.08
CA ARG A 498 -28.86 1.23 20.66
C ARG A 498 -30.22 0.74 20.17
N ALA A 499 -30.32 0.29 18.92
CA ALA A 499 -31.54 -0.34 18.39
C ALA A 499 -31.89 -1.65 19.12
N GLU A 500 -30.89 -2.32 19.70
CA GLU A 500 -31.08 -3.50 20.57
C GLU A 500 -31.26 -3.14 22.06
N GLY A 501 -31.25 -1.85 22.41
CA GLY A 501 -31.36 -1.38 23.80
C GLY A 501 -30.06 -1.52 24.62
N LEU A 502 -28.93 -1.75 23.96
CA LEU A 502 -27.60 -1.88 24.59
C LEU A 502 -26.81 -0.57 24.50
N ALA A 503 -25.68 -0.50 25.18
CA ALA A 503 -24.67 0.54 24.95
C ALA A 503 -23.62 -0.01 23.96
N PRO A 504 -23.01 0.84 23.11
CA PRO A 504 -21.94 0.39 22.22
C PRO A 504 -20.75 -0.13 23.02
N GLU A 505 -20.21 -1.27 22.58
CA GLU A 505 -18.93 -1.79 23.05
C GLU A 505 -17.85 -1.40 22.03
N TRP A 506 -16.94 -0.52 22.44
CA TRP A 506 -15.79 -0.12 21.64
C TRP A 506 -14.56 0.05 22.52
N GLU A 507 -13.39 -0.13 21.93
CA GLU A 507 -12.15 0.21 22.61
C GLU A 507 -12.05 1.73 22.80
N PRO A 508 -11.60 2.21 23.98
CA PRO A 508 -11.32 3.63 24.17
C PRO A 508 -10.29 4.12 23.16
N LEU A 509 -10.49 5.34 22.64
CA LEU A 509 -9.50 5.96 21.76
C LEU A 509 -8.18 6.16 22.53
N PRO A 510 -7.03 5.77 21.96
CA PRO A 510 -5.74 5.83 22.65
C PRO A 510 -5.28 7.27 22.93
N VAL A 511 -5.80 8.23 22.16
CA VAL A 511 -5.56 9.68 22.26
C VAL A 511 -6.80 10.44 21.82
N GLN A 512 -6.88 11.73 22.15
CA GLN A 512 -7.90 12.67 21.68
C GLN A 512 -7.27 13.84 20.90
N TYR A 513 -8.10 14.66 20.24
CA TYR A 513 -7.61 15.78 19.41
C TYR A 513 -6.76 16.80 20.20
N ALA A 514 -7.06 17.00 21.49
CA ALA A 514 -6.23 17.84 22.36
C ALA A 514 -4.80 17.27 22.52
N ASP A 515 -4.66 15.95 22.59
CA ASP A 515 -3.34 15.29 22.70
C ASP A 515 -2.55 15.43 21.40
N TYR A 516 -3.22 15.33 20.24
CA TYR A 516 -2.65 15.65 18.93
C TYR A 516 -2.16 17.10 18.88
N THR A 517 -2.95 18.05 19.36
CA THR A 517 -2.59 19.47 19.34
C THR A 517 -1.30 19.73 20.13
N LEU A 518 -1.19 19.18 21.32
CA LEU A 518 0.01 19.31 22.16
C LEU A 518 1.22 18.57 21.56
N TRP A 519 0.98 17.44 20.90
CA TRP A 519 2.02 16.68 20.21
C TRP A 519 2.56 17.41 18.98
N GLN A 520 1.68 18.02 18.16
CA GLN A 520 2.08 18.80 16.98
C GLN A 520 2.99 19.97 17.36
N GLN A 521 2.73 20.65 18.48
CA GLN A 521 3.61 21.72 18.96
C GLN A 521 5.03 21.20 19.26
N ARG A 522 5.16 20.09 19.99
CA ARG A 522 6.46 19.46 20.30
C ARG A 522 7.18 18.94 19.05
N LEU A 523 6.42 18.48 18.05
CA LEU A 523 6.97 18.04 16.77
C LEU A 523 7.65 19.21 16.05
N LEU A 524 7.02 20.38 16.04
CA LEU A 524 7.52 21.57 15.35
C LEU A 524 8.71 22.22 16.08
N GLU A 525 8.72 22.25 17.41
CA GLU A 525 9.81 22.86 18.22
C GLU A 525 11.23 22.44 17.82
N ASN A 526 11.42 21.24 17.26
CA ASN A 526 12.74 20.70 16.93
C ASN A 526 13.07 20.66 15.42
N ASP A 527 12.08 20.87 14.55
CA ASP A 527 12.23 20.67 13.09
C ASP A 527 11.64 21.81 12.23
N GLU A 528 10.96 22.79 12.85
CA GLU A 528 10.26 23.87 12.14
C GLU A 528 11.19 24.69 11.24
N GLU A 529 12.35 25.15 11.73
CA GLU A 529 13.25 26.00 10.92
C GLU A 529 13.78 25.27 9.68
N ARG A 530 14.13 23.98 9.80
CA ARG A 530 14.59 23.17 8.67
C ARG A 530 13.50 23.05 7.60
N GLN A 531 12.26 22.82 8.01
CA GLN A 531 11.13 22.76 7.07
C GLN A 531 10.83 24.13 6.46
N LEU A 532 10.86 25.20 7.25
CA LEU A 532 10.68 26.57 6.78
C LEU A 532 11.74 26.97 5.76
N ASP A 533 13.01 26.62 5.96
CA ASP A 533 14.09 26.93 5.03
C ASP A 533 13.85 26.31 3.66
N HIS A 534 13.46 25.03 3.62
CA HIS A 534 13.07 24.37 2.37
C HIS A 534 11.92 25.09 1.66
N TRP A 535 10.86 25.45 2.40
CA TRP A 535 9.70 26.10 1.81
C TRP A 535 9.99 27.54 1.36
N ARG A 536 10.82 28.29 2.09
CA ARG A 536 11.30 29.63 1.70
C ARG A 536 12.10 29.59 0.40
N GLU A 537 12.96 28.59 0.24
CA GLU A 537 13.71 28.41 -1.00
C GLU A 537 12.80 27.99 -2.16
N THR A 538 11.93 27.00 -1.93
CA THR A 538 11.04 26.42 -2.96
C THR A 538 10.00 27.43 -3.47
N LEU A 539 9.47 28.25 -2.57
CA LEU A 539 8.44 29.25 -2.87
C LEU A 539 9.00 30.66 -3.04
N ALA A 540 10.32 30.80 -3.16
CA ALA A 540 10.95 32.08 -3.48
C ALA A 540 10.43 32.62 -4.81
N ASP A 541 10.11 33.92 -4.87
CA ASP A 541 9.60 34.59 -6.07
C ASP A 541 8.29 33.98 -6.63
N LEU A 542 7.49 33.32 -5.79
CA LEU A 542 6.18 32.85 -6.18
C LEU A 542 5.27 34.04 -6.52
N PRO A 543 4.53 34.02 -7.66
CA PRO A 543 3.64 35.12 -8.01
C PRO A 543 2.50 35.24 -6.98
N GLU A 544 2.12 36.48 -6.64
CA GLU A 544 1.02 36.77 -5.70
C GLU A 544 -0.35 36.29 -6.20
N GLU A 545 -0.50 36.15 -7.52
CA GLU A 545 -1.70 35.64 -8.20
C GLU A 545 -1.28 34.83 -9.43
N ALA A 546 -1.77 33.59 -9.54
CA ALA A 546 -1.58 32.78 -10.73
C ALA A 546 -2.29 33.43 -11.92
N THR A 547 -1.61 33.47 -13.07
CA THR A 547 -2.29 33.85 -14.32
C THR A 547 -3.21 32.70 -14.68
N LEU A 548 -4.52 32.85 -14.58
CA LEU A 548 -5.47 31.80 -15.00
C LEU A 548 -6.34 32.33 -16.15
N PRO A 549 -6.78 31.46 -17.07
CA PRO A 549 -7.64 31.85 -18.18
C PRO A 549 -9.09 32.04 -17.70
N THR A 550 -9.36 33.12 -16.97
CA THR A 550 -10.71 33.44 -16.46
C THR A 550 -11.56 34.14 -17.53
N ASP A 551 -12.87 33.91 -17.50
CA ASP A 551 -13.84 34.62 -18.37
C ASP A 551 -14.15 36.02 -17.83
N HIS A 552 -14.14 36.16 -16.50
CA HIS A 552 -14.49 37.37 -15.79
C HIS A 552 -13.30 37.90 -14.98
N ALA A 553 -13.33 39.21 -14.70
CA ALA A 553 -12.37 39.84 -13.81
C ALA A 553 -12.67 39.44 -12.35
N ARG A 554 -11.62 39.15 -11.58
CA ARG A 554 -11.77 38.77 -10.17
C ARG A 554 -12.49 39.86 -9.36
N PRO A 555 -13.56 39.53 -8.62
CA PRO A 555 -14.21 40.48 -7.73
C PRO A 555 -13.37 40.73 -6.47
N ALA A 556 -13.49 41.92 -5.87
CA ALA A 556 -12.83 42.24 -4.61
C ALA A 556 -13.38 41.43 -3.41
N THR A 557 -14.61 40.92 -3.52
CA THR A 557 -15.26 40.07 -2.53
C THR A 557 -15.86 38.88 -3.26
N PRO A 558 -15.29 37.67 -3.10
CA PRO A 558 -15.80 36.46 -3.73
C PRO A 558 -17.20 36.11 -3.21
N SER A 559 -18.06 35.60 -4.09
CA SER A 559 -19.37 35.05 -3.71
C SER A 559 -19.27 33.65 -3.11
N ASN A 560 -18.12 32.98 -3.30
CA ASN A 560 -17.86 31.57 -2.99
C ASN A 560 -18.86 30.59 -3.66
N GLN A 561 -19.62 31.06 -4.66
CA GLN A 561 -20.49 30.19 -5.45
C GLN A 561 -19.63 29.41 -6.45
N GLY A 562 -19.78 28.10 -6.41
CA GLY A 562 -19.12 27.17 -7.29
C GLY A 562 -20.10 26.44 -8.20
N ARG A 563 -19.57 25.74 -9.20
CA ARG A 563 -20.26 24.66 -9.92
C ARG A 563 -19.27 23.57 -10.23
N THR A 564 -19.75 22.35 -10.43
CA THR A 564 -18.90 21.18 -10.75
C THR A 564 -19.22 20.66 -12.14
N HIS A 565 -18.17 20.42 -12.93
CA HIS A 565 -18.22 19.68 -14.18
C HIS A 565 -17.55 18.32 -13.99
N VAL A 566 -18.10 17.25 -14.57
CA VAL A 566 -17.54 15.90 -14.42
C VAL A 566 -17.17 15.34 -15.79
N VAL A 567 -15.93 14.89 -15.92
CA VAL A 567 -15.41 14.20 -17.10
C VAL A 567 -15.16 12.74 -16.75
N HIS A 568 -15.85 11.83 -17.44
CA HIS A 568 -15.69 10.40 -17.21
C HIS A 568 -14.61 9.80 -18.13
N CYS A 569 -13.51 9.33 -17.56
CA CYS A 569 -12.47 8.63 -18.31
C CYS A 569 -12.74 7.11 -18.34
N PRO A 570 -12.61 6.46 -19.51
CA PRO A 570 -12.83 5.03 -19.65
C PRO A 570 -11.72 4.22 -18.96
N ALA A 571 -12.03 2.97 -18.58
CA ALA A 571 -11.11 2.06 -17.89
C ALA A 571 -9.77 1.84 -18.62
N ALA A 572 -9.77 1.87 -19.95
CA ALA A 572 -8.55 1.77 -20.76
C ALA A 572 -7.59 2.95 -20.54
N LEU A 573 -8.12 4.18 -20.39
CA LEU A 573 -7.31 5.36 -20.10
C LEU A 573 -6.78 5.29 -18.66
N HIS A 574 -7.64 4.95 -17.69
CA HIS A 574 -7.22 4.76 -16.30
C HIS A 574 -6.08 3.72 -16.21
N SER A 575 -6.23 2.57 -16.86
CA SER A 575 -5.17 1.54 -16.92
C SER A 575 -3.87 2.08 -17.54
N GLY A 576 -3.96 2.86 -18.62
CA GLY A 576 -2.79 3.47 -19.26
C GLY A 576 -2.07 4.49 -18.37
N LEU A 577 -2.81 5.29 -17.59
CA LEU A 577 -2.23 6.23 -16.63
C LEU A 577 -1.52 5.50 -15.48
N MET A 578 -2.11 4.41 -14.99
CA MET A 578 -1.49 3.55 -13.97
C MET A 578 -0.20 2.90 -14.49
N SER A 579 -0.21 2.38 -15.73
CA SER A 579 1.01 1.85 -16.36
C SER A 579 2.08 2.93 -16.54
N LEU A 580 1.70 4.15 -16.95
CA LEU A 580 2.63 5.26 -17.08
C LEU A 580 3.30 5.60 -15.74
N ALA A 581 2.49 5.72 -14.68
CA ALA A 581 2.99 5.98 -13.33
C ALA A 581 3.98 4.88 -12.89
N GLN A 582 3.64 3.62 -13.13
CA GLN A 582 4.50 2.48 -12.84
C GLN A 582 5.83 2.53 -13.63
N ASP A 583 5.77 2.79 -14.94
CA ASP A 583 6.93 2.85 -15.82
C ASP A 583 7.90 3.99 -15.46
N THR A 584 7.40 5.10 -14.92
CA THR A 584 8.21 6.25 -14.52
C THR A 584 8.58 6.26 -13.03
N SER A 585 8.18 5.23 -12.28
CA SER A 585 8.32 5.20 -10.81
C SER A 585 7.70 6.44 -10.15
N SER A 586 6.49 6.79 -10.61
CA SER A 586 5.65 7.89 -10.14
C SER A 586 4.30 7.35 -9.64
N THR A 587 3.44 8.21 -9.10
CA THR A 587 2.06 7.84 -8.71
C THR A 587 1.03 8.39 -9.69
N LEU A 588 -0.22 7.92 -9.60
CA LEU A 588 -1.33 8.52 -10.34
C LEU A 588 -1.50 10.00 -9.96
N PHE A 589 -1.31 10.35 -8.69
CA PHE A 589 -1.27 11.74 -8.21
C PHE A 589 -0.26 12.59 -9.01
N MET A 590 1.00 12.16 -9.12
CA MET A 590 2.03 12.88 -9.89
C MET A 590 1.67 13.01 -11.37
N VAL A 591 1.04 11.97 -11.94
CA VAL A 591 0.56 12.01 -13.34
C VAL A 591 -0.57 13.02 -13.52
N ALA A 592 -1.52 13.05 -12.58
CA ALA A 592 -2.60 14.04 -12.57
C ALA A 592 -2.06 15.46 -12.40
N GLN A 593 -1.10 15.67 -11.50
CA GLN A 593 -0.42 16.96 -11.30
C GLN A 593 0.27 17.44 -12.58
N ALA A 594 1.09 16.59 -13.20
CA ALA A 594 1.76 16.92 -14.45
C ALA A 594 0.75 17.22 -15.57
N ALA A 595 -0.36 16.49 -15.64
CA ALA A 595 -1.42 16.73 -16.61
C ALA A 595 -2.13 18.07 -16.39
N VAL A 596 -2.50 18.40 -15.15
CA VAL A 596 -3.14 19.69 -14.80
C VAL A 596 -2.19 20.85 -15.03
N ALA A 597 -0.93 20.77 -14.60
CA ALA A 597 0.06 21.81 -14.84
C ALA A 597 0.31 22.03 -16.35
N THR A 598 0.35 20.94 -17.14
CA THR A 598 0.46 21.02 -18.60
C THR A 598 -0.76 21.70 -19.21
N LEU A 599 -1.96 21.33 -18.78
CA LEU A 599 -3.23 21.92 -19.25
C LEU A 599 -3.24 23.43 -18.97
N LEU A 600 -3.01 23.84 -17.72
CA LEU A 600 -3.03 25.24 -17.32
C LEU A 600 -1.98 26.06 -18.07
N SER A 601 -0.76 25.55 -18.20
CA SER A 601 0.29 26.21 -18.97
C SER A 601 -0.10 26.41 -20.43
N ARG A 602 -0.67 25.38 -21.07
CA ARG A 602 -1.14 25.45 -22.46
C ARG A 602 -2.33 26.39 -22.64
N SER A 603 -3.10 26.61 -21.58
CA SER A 603 -4.20 27.57 -21.53
C SER A 603 -3.77 29.00 -21.17
N GLY A 604 -2.46 29.27 -21.05
CA GLY A 604 -1.92 30.62 -20.84
C GLY A 604 -1.54 30.94 -19.40
N ALA A 605 -1.50 29.96 -18.50
CA ALA A 605 -1.14 30.19 -17.10
C ALA A 605 0.35 30.44 -16.82
N GLY A 606 1.18 30.47 -17.86
CA GLY A 606 2.63 30.61 -17.75
C GLY A 606 3.34 29.28 -17.62
N HIS A 607 4.58 29.31 -17.12
CA HIS A 607 5.45 28.13 -17.00
C HIS A 607 5.70 27.68 -15.55
N ASP A 608 5.22 28.43 -14.58
CA ASP A 608 5.40 28.19 -13.15
C ASP A 608 4.01 28.09 -12.50
N ILE A 609 3.59 26.86 -12.19
CA ILE A 609 2.21 26.55 -11.79
C ILE A 609 2.18 26.08 -10.34
N PRO A 610 1.78 26.93 -9.37
CA PRO A 610 1.54 26.50 -8.00
C PRO A 610 0.19 25.82 -7.86
N LEU A 611 0.21 24.59 -7.36
CA LEU A 611 -0.97 23.79 -7.08
C LEU A 611 -1.06 23.53 -5.58
N GLY A 612 -2.22 23.75 -4.97
CA GLY A 612 -2.50 23.24 -3.64
C GLY A 612 -2.82 21.75 -3.69
N SER A 613 -2.34 20.99 -2.72
CA SER A 613 -2.78 19.61 -2.52
C SER A 613 -2.96 19.31 -1.03
N PRO A 614 -4.12 18.73 -0.61
CA PRO A 614 -4.33 18.37 0.77
C PRO A 614 -3.58 17.08 1.10
N VAL A 615 -3.01 17.03 2.29
CA VAL A 615 -2.52 15.80 2.91
C VAL A 615 -3.32 15.53 4.17
N ALA A 616 -3.60 14.27 4.49
CA ALA A 616 -4.50 13.94 5.61
C ALA A 616 -3.99 14.45 6.97
N GLY A 617 -2.68 14.66 7.11
CA GLY A 617 -2.04 15.14 8.35
C GLY A 617 -2.10 14.13 9.51
N ARG A 618 -2.42 12.88 9.21
CA ARG A 618 -2.51 11.74 10.15
C ARG A 618 -1.28 10.86 10.04
N THR A 619 -0.15 11.38 10.50
CA THR A 619 1.16 10.70 10.39
C THR A 619 1.40 9.65 11.49
N ASP A 620 0.46 9.47 12.43
CA ASP A 620 0.49 8.45 13.48
C ASP A 620 -0.82 7.63 13.46
N GLN A 621 -0.71 6.29 13.53
CA GLN A 621 -1.85 5.35 13.52
C GLN A 621 -2.90 5.60 14.59
N LYS A 622 -2.50 6.16 15.74
CA LYS A 622 -3.46 6.46 16.81
C LYS A 622 -4.47 7.52 16.41
N LEU A 623 -4.22 8.26 15.32
CA LEU A 623 -5.12 9.28 14.80
C LEU A 623 -6.19 8.73 13.87
N ASP A 624 -6.04 7.53 13.31
CA ASP A 624 -6.88 7.08 12.19
C ASP A 624 -8.38 7.05 12.51
N SER A 625 -8.72 6.68 13.75
CA SER A 625 -10.10 6.59 14.23
C SER A 625 -10.62 7.89 14.87
N LEU A 626 -9.83 8.96 14.93
CA LEU A 626 -10.26 10.22 15.56
C LEU A 626 -11.05 11.09 14.57
N ILE A 627 -12.12 11.71 15.07
CA ILE A 627 -12.74 12.85 14.41
C ILE A 627 -11.94 14.10 14.80
N GLY A 628 -11.64 14.96 13.83
CA GLY A 628 -10.89 16.19 14.06
C GLY A 628 -10.45 16.87 12.76
N PHE A 629 -9.85 18.05 12.87
CA PHE A 629 -9.30 18.76 11.71
C PHE A 629 -7.78 18.53 11.61
N PHE A 630 -7.36 17.58 10.79
CA PHE A 630 -5.95 17.18 10.64
C PHE A 630 -5.36 17.58 9.29
N VAL A 631 -6.20 17.76 8.27
CA VAL A 631 -5.76 18.09 6.91
C VAL A 631 -4.79 19.26 6.91
N ASN A 632 -3.60 19.02 6.37
CA ASN A 632 -2.64 20.06 6.02
C ASN A 632 -2.67 20.28 4.50
N THR A 633 -2.12 21.39 4.01
CA THR A 633 -2.08 21.70 2.58
C THR A 633 -0.65 22.01 2.15
N LEU A 634 -0.19 21.34 1.09
CA LEU A 634 1.12 21.56 0.48
C LEU A 634 0.99 22.42 -0.78
N VAL A 635 2.00 23.25 -1.03
CA VAL A 635 2.10 24.06 -2.25
C VAL A 635 3.07 23.38 -3.21
N LEU A 636 2.53 22.70 -4.22
CA LEU A 636 3.28 21.94 -5.21
C LEU A 636 3.56 22.82 -6.43
N ARG A 637 4.75 23.40 -6.46
CA ARG A 637 5.19 24.31 -7.52
C ARG A 637 5.76 23.53 -8.70
N THR A 638 5.05 23.55 -9.82
CA THR A 638 5.41 22.77 -11.02
C THR A 638 6.00 23.66 -12.11
N ASP A 639 7.28 23.44 -12.45
CA ASP A 639 7.98 24.15 -13.52
C ASP A 639 7.94 23.38 -14.86
N VAL A 640 7.22 23.96 -15.83
CA VAL A 640 7.11 23.45 -17.21
C VAL A 640 8.00 24.20 -18.21
N THR A 641 8.98 24.99 -17.73
CA THR A 641 9.92 25.74 -18.56
C THR A 641 10.76 24.81 -19.44
N GLY A 642 11.04 25.28 -20.66
CA GLY A 642 11.89 24.58 -21.64
C GLY A 642 11.14 23.60 -22.54
N ASN A 643 9.81 23.55 -22.47
CA ASN A 643 8.97 22.61 -23.24
C ASN A 643 9.46 21.16 -23.10
N PRO A 644 9.54 20.63 -21.85
CA PRO A 644 10.02 19.28 -21.59
C PRO A 644 9.12 18.22 -22.24
N THR A 645 9.64 17.00 -22.42
CA THR A 645 8.74 15.87 -22.70
C THR A 645 7.88 15.59 -21.46
N PHE A 646 6.73 14.91 -21.64
CA PHE A 646 5.88 14.59 -20.49
C PHE A 646 6.60 13.71 -19.47
N ARG A 647 7.49 12.81 -19.91
CA ARG A 647 8.30 11.97 -18.99
C ARG A 647 9.34 12.79 -18.22
N ASP A 648 9.94 13.79 -18.84
CA ASP A 648 10.86 14.70 -18.13
C ASP A 648 10.09 15.55 -17.10
N LEU A 649 8.90 16.05 -17.46
CA LEU A 649 8.03 16.77 -16.54
C LEU A 649 7.61 15.88 -15.35
N LEU A 650 7.24 14.63 -15.59
CA LEU A 650 6.93 13.68 -14.52
C LEU A 650 8.11 13.45 -13.58
N SER A 651 9.34 13.40 -14.09
CA SER A 651 10.52 13.31 -13.23
C SER A 651 10.64 14.56 -12.35
N ARG A 652 10.48 15.77 -12.92
CA ARG A 652 10.51 17.02 -12.14
C ARG A 652 9.42 17.06 -11.08
N VAL A 653 8.18 16.74 -11.44
CA VAL A 653 7.04 16.67 -10.51
C VAL A 653 7.33 15.69 -9.40
N ARG A 654 7.80 14.49 -9.72
CA ARG A 654 8.17 13.48 -8.72
C ARG A 654 9.21 14.02 -7.75
N ASP A 655 10.29 14.59 -8.26
CA ASP A 655 11.39 15.06 -7.42
C ASP A 655 10.95 16.22 -6.50
N THR A 656 10.13 17.16 -7.02
CA THR A 656 9.54 18.26 -6.24
C THR A 656 8.55 17.76 -5.19
N ASP A 657 7.64 16.85 -5.56
CA ASP A 657 6.62 16.32 -4.65
C ASP A 657 7.26 15.54 -3.50
N LEU A 658 8.28 14.72 -3.78
CA LEU A 658 9.02 14.00 -2.75
C LEU A 658 9.71 14.95 -1.77
N ALA A 659 10.28 16.05 -2.27
CA ALA A 659 10.86 17.08 -1.42
C ALA A 659 9.77 17.78 -0.58
N ALA A 660 8.64 18.15 -1.17
CA ALA A 660 7.50 18.74 -0.44
C ALA A 660 6.99 17.80 0.67
N TRP A 661 6.87 16.50 0.38
CA TRP A 661 6.40 15.52 1.36
C TRP A 661 7.38 15.28 2.51
N ALA A 662 8.68 15.43 2.29
CA ALA A 662 9.69 15.38 3.36
C ALA A 662 9.57 16.57 4.35
N HIS A 663 8.80 17.60 3.99
CA HIS A 663 8.56 18.81 4.78
C HIS A 663 7.04 19.05 5.01
N GLN A 664 6.25 17.98 5.02
CA GLN A 664 4.79 18.05 5.13
C GLN A 664 4.26 18.32 6.55
N ASP A 665 5.09 18.18 7.58
CA ASP A 665 4.64 18.39 8.97
C ASP A 665 4.46 19.87 9.29
N LEU A 666 5.14 20.76 8.56
CA LEU A 666 4.98 22.21 8.70
C LEU A 666 3.53 22.58 8.30
N PRO A 667 2.74 23.15 9.23
CA PRO A 667 1.38 23.57 8.92
C PRO A 667 1.39 24.68 7.87
N PHE A 668 0.47 24.60 6.90
CA PHE A 668 0.29 25.61 5.86
C PHE A 668 0.19 27.03 6.44
N ASP A 669 -0.44 27.19 7.59
CA ASP A 669 -0.65 28.50 8.23
C ASP A 669 0.64 29.11 8.78
N ARG A 670 1.55 28.28 9.28
CA ARG A 670 2.90 28.71 9.66
C ARG A 670 3.70 29.13 8.44
N LEU A 671 3.52 28.42 7.32
CA LEU A 671 4.15 28.78 6.06
C LEU A 671 3.64 30.13 5.54
N VAL A 672 2.33 30.38 5.55
CA VAL A 672 1.73 31.67 5.18
C VAL A 672 2.21 32.80 6.10
N GLU A 673 2.27 32.56 7.41
CA GLU A 673 2.79 33.52 8.38
C GLU A 673 4.26 33.88 8.09
N ALA A 674 5.09 32.87 7.78
CA ALA A 674 6.51 33.06 7.52
C ALA A 674 6.81 33.72 6.17
N LEU A 675 6.05 33.41 5.11
CA LEU A 675 6.20 34.03 3.79
C LEU A 675 5.56 35.43 3.74
N ASN A 676 4.57 35.69 4.61
CA ASN A 676 3.83 36.95 4.72
C ASN A 676 3.40 37.53 3.34
N PRO A 677 2.63 36.77 2.53
CA PRO A 677 2.12 37.25 1.24
C PRO A 677 1.11 38.38 1.42
N GLU A 678 0.69 39.01 0.29
CA GLU A 678 -0.34 40.05 0.32
C GLU A 678 -1.62 39.55 1.02
N ARG A 679 -2.11 40.33 1.99
CA ARG A 679 -3.32 39.99 2.76
C ARG A 679 -4.56 40.44 2.00
N THR A 680 -5.24 39.49 1.36
CA THR A 680 -6.49 39.71 0.64
C THR A 680 -7.47 38.59 0.92
N THR A 681 -8.77 38.91 0.93
CA THR A 681 -9.87 37.93 0.99
C THR A 681 -10.36 37.52 -0.39
N ALA A 682 -9.85 38.14 -1.46
CA ALA A 682 -10.29 37.90 -2.83
C ALA A 682 -9.72 36.61 -3.46
N ARG A 683 -8.64 36.07 -2.90
CA ARG A 683 -7.96 34.88 -3.41
C ARG A 683 -7.22 34.17 -2.30
N HIS A 684 -6.95 32.89 -2.53
CA HIS A 684 -6.14 32.09 -1.62
C HIS A 684 -4.65 32.48 -1.72
N PRO A 685 -3.88 32.52 -0.61
CA PRO A 685 -2.63 33.32 -0.52
C PRO A 685 -1.42 32.79 -1.31
N LEU A 686 -1.32 31.48 -1.56
CA LEU A 686 -0.14 30.87 -2.20
C LEU A 686 -0.45 30.09 -3.49
N PHE A 687 -1.72 29.82 -3.77
CA PHE A 687 -2.16 29.10 -4.96
C PHE A 687 -3.66 29.34 -5.15
N GLN A 688 -4.14 29.22 -6.39
CA GLN A 688 -5.55 29.40 -6.74
C GLN A 688 -6.20 28.12 -7.30
N VAL A 689 -5.38 27.10 -7.58
CA VAL A 689 -5.85 25.81 -8.08
C VAL A 689 -5.55 24.73 -7.05
N MET A 690 -6.57 23.95 -6.70
CA MET A 690 -6.47 22.78 -5.82
C MET A 690 -6.46 21.50 -6.65
N LEU A 691 -5.62 20.53 -6.27
CA LEU A 691 -5.56 19.19 -6.86
C LEU A 691 -5.81 18.15 -5.78
N THR A 692 -6.70 17.19 -6.07
CA THR A 692 -6.92 16.02 -5.22
C THR A 692 -6.98 14.77 -6.09
N VAL A 693 -6.44 13.66 -5.58
CA VAL A 693 -6.58 12.33 -6.19
C VAL A 693 -6.97 11.36 -5.08
N GLY A 694 -7.94 10.50 -5.33
CA GLY A 694 -8.35 9.49 -4.36
C GLY A 694 -9.51 8.62 -4.82
N ASP A 695 -9.87 7.68 -3.95
CA ASP A 695 -11.08 6.87 -4.11
C ASP A 695 -12.31 7.72 -3.79
N THR A 696 -13.32 7.62 -4.64
CA THR A 696 -14.63 8.29 -4.46
C THR A 696 -15.72 7.30 -4.12
N SER A 697 -15.39 6.23 -3.40
CA SER A 697 -16.38 5.41 -2.70
C SER A 697 -17.17 6.27 -1.70
N ASN A 698 -18.14 7.00 -2.25
CA ASN A 698 -19.25 7.67 -1.56
C ASN A 698 -20.29 6.60 -1.18
N GLU A 699 -19.83 5.43 -0.71
CA GLU A 699 -20.75 4.45 -0.18
C GLU A 699 -21.35 5.03 1.10
N ALA A 700 -22.65 5.22 1.06
CA ALA A 700 -23.41 5.61 2.23
C ALA A 700 -23.22 4.56 3.34
N PRO A 701 -23.08 4.99 4.60
CA PRO A 701 -22.83 4.05 5.69
C PRO A 701 -24.02 3.15 5.91
N ARG A 702 -23.77 1.86 6.10
CA ARG A 702 -24.83 0.89 6.40
C ARG A 702 -25.23 1.00 7.85
N LEU A 703 -26.46 1.46 8.11
CA LEU A 703 -27.05 1.41 9.43
C LEU A 703 -27.87 0.13 9.56
N ALA A 704 -27.85 -0.50 10.74
CA ALA A 704 -28.52 -1.78 10.96
C ALA A 704 -30.02 -1.70 10.60
N GLY A 705 -30.45 -2.53 9.64
CA GLY A 705 -31.84 -2.57 9.19
C GLY A 705 -32.29 -1.40 8.30
N LEU A 706 -31.37 -0.57 7.81
CA LEU A 706 -31.68 0.57 6.94
C LEU A 706 -30.87 0.53 5.64
N GLU A 707 -31.53 0.87 4.54
CA GLU A 707 -30.85 1.28 3.32
C GLU A 707 -30.47 2.75 3.44
N SER A 708 -29.29 3.11 2.96
CA SER A 708 -28.75 4.46 3.08
C SER A 708 -28.20 4.95 1.75
N GLU A 709 -28.40 6.23 1.48
CA GLU A 709 -27.92 6.90 0.27
C GLU A 709 -27.62 8.36 0.59
N PHE A 710 -26.50 8.91 0.10
CA PHE A 710 -26.24 10.34 0.24
C PHE A 710 -27.25 11.16 -0.56
N ALA A 711 -28.05 11.95 0.14
CA ALA A 711 -29.00 12.87 -0.47
C ALA A 711 -28.31 14.21 -0.74
N PHE A 712 -27.64 14.36 -1.88
CA PHE A 712 -27.06 15.66 -2.26
C PHE A 712 -28.15 16.66 -2.72
N PRO A 713 -28.20 17.89 -2.19
CA PRO A 713 -28.65 19.04 -2.94
C PRO A 713 -27.49 19.99 -3.30
N PRO A 714 -27.66 20.84 -4.33
CA PRO A 714 -26.60 21.64 -4.93
C PRO A 714 -26.38 22.92 -4.14
N VAL A 715 -25.51 22.89 -3.13
CA VAL A 715 -24.82 24.09 -2.69
C VAL A 715 -23.34 23.86 -2.97
N SER A 716 -22.96 24.06 -4.23
CA SER A 716 -21.57 24.01 -4.67
C SER A 716 -20.89 25.28 -4.18
N VAL A 717 -20.12 25.15 -3.09
CA VAL A 717 -19.27 26.22 -2.56
C VAL A 717 -17.89 26.03 -3.16
N ALA A 718 -17.43 26.98 -3.97
CA ALA A 718 -16.06 26.97 -4.48
C ALA A 718 -15.14 27.64 -3.46
N LYS A 719 -14.25 26.84 -2.84
CA LYS A 719 -13.23 27.34 -1.89
C LYS A 719 -11.98 27.89 -2.57
N PHE A 720 -11.79 27.52 -3.83
CA PHE A 720 -10.68 27.92 -4.69
C PHE A 720 -11.23 28.35 -6.05
N ASP A 721 -10.42 29.00 -6.86
CA ASP A 721 -10.84 29.41 -8.21
C ASP A 721 -11.17 28.18 -9.07
N LEU A 722 -10.30 27.16 -8.98
CA LEU A 722 -10.47 25.84 -9.60
C LEU A 722 -10.04 24.74 -8.63
N THR A 723 -10.80 23.64 -8.59
CA THR A 723 -10.41 22.39 -7.94
C THR A 723 -10.52 21.26 -8.97
N PHE A 724 -9.41 20.56 -9.21
CA PHE A 724 -9.39 19.31 -9.95
C PHE A 724 -9.37 18.14 -8.98
N ALA A 725 -10.42 17.31 -8.99
CA ALA A 725 -10.50 16.10 -8.20
C ALA A 725 -10.54 14.88 -9.12
N PHE A 726 -9.56 14.00 -8.97
CA PHE A 726 -9.45 12.74 -9.70
C PHE A 726 -9.96 11.60 -8.82
N ALA A 727 -11.02 10.99 -9.29
CA ALA A 727 -11.85 10.03 -8.59
C ALA A 727 -11.68 8.65 -9.22
N GLU A 728 -10.85 7.81 -8.61
CA GLU A 728 -10.61 6.46 -9.13
C GLU A 728 -11.85 5.58 -8.96
N ARG A 729 -12.22 4.85 -10.01
CA ARG A 729 -13.15 3.72 -9.91
C ARG A 729 -12.38 2.44 -10.12
N ARG A 730 -12.66 1.44 -9.29
CA ARG A 730 -12.05 0.12 -9.35
C ARG A 730 -13.13 -0.95 -9.26
N THR A 731 -12.87 -2.07 -9.92
CA THR A 731 -13.68 -3.28 -9.79
C THR A 731 -13.52 -3.89 -8.39
N ALA A 732 -14.41 -4.83 -8.02
CA ALA A 732 -14.31 -5.55 -6.75
C ALA A 732 -12.96 -6.28 -6.57
N ASP A 733 -12.33 -6.70 -7.67
CA ASP A 733 -11.00 -7.33 -7.66
C ASP A 733 -9.84 -6.30 -7.64
N GLY A 734 -10.14 -5.01 -7.44
CA GLY A 734 -9.18 -3.90 -7.33
C GLY A 734 -8.66 -3.35 -8.67
N ALA A 735 -9.06 -3.93 -9.81
CA ALA A 735 -8.59 -3.51 -11.14
C ALA A 735 -9.18 -2.15 -11.58
N PRO A 736 -8.45 -1.32 -12.35
CA PRO A 736 -8.95 -0.04 -12.86
C PRO A 736 -10.27 -0.14 -13.65
N ASP A 737 -11.30 0.63 -13.25
CA ASP A 737 -12.65 0.66 -13.86
C ASP A 737 -13.07 2.06 -14.33
N GLY A 738 -12.06 2.88 -14.65
CA GLY A 738 -12.23 4.27 -15.08
C GLY A 738 -11.88 5.27 -13.98
N LEU A 739 -11.89 6.54 -14.38
CA LEU A 739 -11.40 7.65 -13.57
C LEU A 739 -12.31 8.85 -13.84
N ASP A 740 -12.96 9.38 -12.83
CA ASP A 740 -13.78 10.58 -12.98
C ASP A 740 -12.95 11.81 -12.63
N ILE A 741 -13.00 12.85 -13.45
CA ILE A 741 -12.32 14.11 -13.19
C ILE A 741 -13.40 15.15 -12.91
N LEU A 742 -13.52 15.55 -11.64
CA LEU A 742 -14.43 16.59 -11.21
C LEU A 742 -13.67 17.91 -11.21
N ILE A 743 -14.23 18.90 -11.90
CA ILE A 743 -13.70 20.25 -12.00
C ILE A 743 -14.72 21.17 -11.31
N GLU A 744 -14.42 21.55 -10.08
CA GLU A 744 -15.17 22.59 -9.38
C GLU A 744 -14.55 23.95 -9.72
N TYR A 745 -15.39 24.92 -10.07
CA TYR A 745 -14.95 26.25 -10.47
C TYR A 745 -15.81 27.34 -9.83
N ALA A 746 -15.17 28.47 -9.49
CA ALA A 746 -15.87 29.65 -8.99
C ALA A 746 -16.66 30.34 -10.12
N THR A 747 -17.97 30.52 -9.93
CA THR A 747 -18.84 31.12 -10.96
C THR A 747 -18.59 32.61 -11.17
N ASP A 748 -17.88 33.26 -10.24
CA ASP A 748 -17.44 34.64 -10.38
C ASP A 748 -16.32 34.80 -11.42
N LEU A 749 -15.63 33.71 -11.77
CA LEU A 749 -14.45 33.71 -12.64
C LEU A 749 -14.67 32.97 -13.95
N TYR A 750 -15.50 31.92 -13.95
CA TYR A 750 -15.68 31.02 -15.08
C TYR A 750 -17.15 30.81 -15.46
N ASP A 751 -17.42 30.83 -16.76
CA ASP A 751 -18.68 30.40 -17.32
C ASP A 751 -18.71 28.87 -17.52
N PRO A 752 -19.88 28.20 -17.46
CA PRO A 752 -19.97 26.73 -17.65
C PRO A 752 -19.46 26.17 -18.97
N ARG A 753 -19.15 27.03 -19.94
CA ARG A 753 -18.65 26.63 -21.27
C ARG A 753 -17.13 26.48 -21.30
N THR A 754 -16.43 27.24 -20.46
CA THR A 754 -14.98 27.24 -20.29
C THR A 754 -14.58 26.06 -19.43
#